data_AF-A0A5C0XSV0-F1
#
_entry.id   AF-A0A5C0XSV0-F1
#
_cell.length_a   1.000
_cell.length_b   1.000
_cell.length_c   1.000
_cell.angle_alpha   90.00
_cell.angle_beta   90.00
_cell.angle_gamma   90.00
#
_symmetry.space_group_name_H-M   'P 1'
#
loop_
_entity.id
_entity.type
_entity.pdbx_description
1 polymer ?
#
loop_
_entity_poly.entity_id
_entity_poly.type
_entity_poly.pdbx_seq_one_letter_code
_entity_poly.pdbx_strand_id
1 'polypeptide(L)'
;MEEDKKKKKSWIDEILSSDNLSLESILKKSEEEKPKKVSVESKSLSLGDILSGRVKEEEKKREASPLQSLLGGGPPKLEEILKKEEPKREEKKPKIERGALGLQEILAGTTPRTTSYAGEVRVLDVYGNIRILKVKGEPVPIYEINMPKLSKEEERLVKMVRDRAIVEIQIDPESIPNPEERRKVFLREVRRMVKEMAPTLSEGRVELISELIVQNMIGYGKIDPLVRDDNLEEIMVIGINKPVYVWHRRFNMCKTNIVFTDERELLTIIERIAREVGRRIDQQNPLLDARLPDGSRVNATLPPISLDGPTLTIRKFKKDPLTIIDLIRFGTLNSEVAAFLWLLVDGLGVKPANILVAGGTGSGKTTTLNSLAMFIPPSERVISIEDTAELQLPIEHWVRLETRPPNVEGKGEITMDDLVKNTLRMRPDRIIVGEVRGPEARTMFTAMNTGHDGALYDFSVIQLSNGRFVLIGDLVEELFKKYAEKIKTYKDLEYIELNEEDRFEVVSVSPDLKANKHVVSRVWRRKVREGEKLIRIKTRTGNEIILTRNHPLFAFSNGDVVRKEAEKLKVGDRVAVMMRPPSPPQTKAVVDPAIYVKISDYYLVPNGKGMIKVPNDGIPPEKAQYLLSVNSYPVKLVREVDEKLSYLAGVILGDGYISSNGYYISATFDDEAYMDAFVSVVSDFIPNYVPSIRKNGDYTIVTVGSKIFAEMLSRIFGIPRGRKSMWDIPDVVLSNDDLMRYFIAGLFDADGYVDENGPSIVLVTKSETVARKIWYVLQRLGIISTVSRVKSRGFKEGELFRVIISGVEDLAKFAKFIPLRHSRKRAKLMEILRTKKPYRGRRTYRVPISSDMIAPLRQMLGLTVAELSKLASYYAGEKVSESLIRHIEKGRVKEIRRSTLKGIALALQQIAKDVGNEEAWVRAKRLQLIAEGDVYWDEVVSVEEVDPKELGIEYVYDLTVEDDHNYVANGILVSNCMGTIHANSARETIIRLESPPMSVPRIMIPALDIIIMQVRYHSRKKGTLRRITEIAEVSGIEGESIQLNFLYKYDPAKDELIRTEVPSRFIQTLSYHTGLSIEELKWEIEKRRLILDWMIEKGIRRIDEVGYYIKEFYIDEEELLKKIEREAETIETSKRAKEFI
;
A
#
# COMPACT_ATOMS: atom_id res chain seq x y z
N MET A 1 54.09 17.13 33.76
CA MET A 1 53.98 15.94 32.91
C MET A 1 52.49 15.71 32.64
N GLU A 2 51.78 16.53 31.85
CA GLU A 2 52.07 17.03 30.47
C GLU A 2 51.86 15.91 29.43
N GLU A 3 51.21 16.13 28.27
CA GLU A 3 50.74 17.41 27.71
C GLU A 3 49.53 17.25 26.75
N ASP A 4 48.63 18.26 26.75
CA ASP A 4 47.86 18.81 25.60
C ASP A 4 46.95 17.93 24.68
N LYS A 5 45.99 18.48 23.90
CA LYS A 5 45.62 19.89 23.58
C LYS A 5 44.09 20.02 23.28
N LYS A 6 43.45 21.08 23.79
CA LYS A 6 42.21 21.79 23.32
C LYS A 6 40.98 20.96 22.80
N LYS A 7 39.85 20.90 23.52
CA LYS A 7 38.75 21.90 23.71
C LYS A 7 37.88 22.28 22.48
N LYS A 8 36.61 21.83 22.51
CA LYS A 8 35.40 22.68 22.52
C LYS A 8 34.18 21.91 23.07
N LYS A 9 33.46 22.48 24.05
CA LYS A 9 32.12 22.04 24.50
C LYS A 9 31.07 22.75 23.62
N SER A 10 29.98 22.08 23.21
CA SER A 10 28.70 21.86 23.93
C SER A 10 27.99 23.16 24.33
N TRP A 11 26.68 23.23 24.06
CA TRP A 11 25.91 24.48 23.91
C TRP A 11 24.59 24.42 24.70
N ILE A 12 24.62 23.80 25.89
CA ILE A 12 23.43 23.39 26.66
C ILE A 12 23.26 24.18 27.98
N ASP A 13 24.32 24.81 28.49
CA ASP A 13 24.36 25.39 29.85
C ASP A 13 23.84 26.85 29.95
N GLU A 14 23.20 27.41 28.90
CA GLU A 14 22.82 28.84 28.84
C GLU A 14 21.34 29.13 28.50
N ILE A 15 20.47 28.11 28.40
CA ILE A 15 19.08 28.26 27.90
C ILE A 15 18.00 28.15 29.01
N LEU A 16 18.38 28.12 30.29
CA LEU A 16 17.44 27.97 31.42
C LEU A 16 17.64 29.00 32.55
N SER A 17 17.17 30.24 32.36
CA SER A 17 16.70 31.09 33.48
C SER A 17 15.86 32.31 33.04
N SER A 18 14.89 32.66 33.89
CA SER A 18 14.07 33.90 33.94
C SER A 18 13.12 34.25 32.77
N ASP A 19 11.82 34.18 33.07
CA ASP A 19 10.70 34.77 32.32
C ASP A 19 10.57 36.30 32.47
N ASN A 20 9.62 36.86 31.71
CA ASN A 20 9.04 38.22 31.79
C ASN A 20 9.86 39.38 31.22
N LEU A 21 9.35 39.97 30.12
CA LEU A 21 9.24 41.43 29.94
C LEU A 21 8.19 41.75 28.85
N SER A 22 7.66 42.97 28.83
CA SER A 22 6.41 43.33 28.13
C SER A 22 6.58 43.92 26.71
N LEU A 23 5.49 43.79 25.94
CA LEU A 23 5.37 44.17 24.51
C LEU A 23 5.60 45.66 24.18
N GLU A 24 5.61 46.56 25.17
CA GLU A 24 5.80 48.00 24.95
C GLU A 24 7.26 48.37 24.60
N SER A 25 8.21 47.45 24.79
CA SER A 25 9.64 47.67 24.58
C SER A 25 10.10 47.61 23.11
N ILE A 26 9.31 47.03 22.21
CA ILE A 26 9.71 46.74 20.81
C ILE A 26 9.48 47.93 19.86
N LEU A 27 8.57 48.85 20.19
CA LEU A 27 8.11 49.93 19.28
C LEU A 27 9.02 51.17 19.18
N LYS A 28 10.28 51.11 19.64
CA LYS A 28 11.24 52.24 19.53
C LYS A 28 12.69 51.81 19.25
N LYS A 29 13.00 51.49 17.99
CA LYS A 29 14.34 51.66 17.35
C LYS A 29 14.32 51.18 15.88
N SER A 30 14.10 52.09 14.92
CA SER A 30 14.55 52.00 13.50
C SER A 30 14.05 53.17 12.64
N GLU A 31 14.35 54.40 13.08
CA GLU A 31 14.60 55.48 12.12
C GLU A 31 16.12 55.63 11.97
N GLU A 32 16.57 56.19 10.82
CA GLU A 32 17.98 56.27 10.38
C GLU A 32 18.57 54.88 9.99
N GLU A 33 19.26 54.66 8.86
CA GLU A 33 19.91 55.57 7.92
C GLU A 33 19.83 55.10 6.42
N LYS A 34 20.45 55.83 5.49
CA LYS A 34 20.53 55.60 4.02
C LYS A 34 22.02 55.58 3.56
N PRO A 35 22.39 55.56 2.25
CA PRO A 35 22.08 54.65 1.13
C PRO A 35 23.37 54.22 0.33
N LYS A 36 23.26 53.37 -0.72
CA LYS A 36 23.79 53.64 -2.11
C LYS A 36 23.56 52.52 -3.16
N LYS A 37 23.81 52.89 -4.44
CA LYS A 37 23.46 52.20 -5.72
C LYS A 37 24.48 51.10 -6.14
N VAL A 38 24.33 50.38 -7.27
CA VAL A 38 24.77 50.82 -8.63
C VAL A 38 24.23 49.92 -9.79
N SER A 39 23.72 50.54 -10.88
CA SER A 39 23.50 50.04 -12.28
C SER A 39 22.61 48.78 -12.49
N VAL A 40 22.01 48.49 -13.66
CA VAL A 40 22.34 48.77 -15.08
C VAL A 40 21.19 49.48 -15.85
N GLU A 41 21.48 49.90 -17.08
CA GLU A 41 20.76 50.89 -17.91
C GLU A 41 19.53 50.36 -18.68
N SER A 42 18.67 51.28 -19.15
CA SER A 42 17.68 51.00 -20.20
C SER A 42 17.38 52.20 -21.10
N LYS A 43 17.45 51.95 -22.42
CA LYS A 43 17.00 52.74 -23.58
C LYS A 43 16.93 51.75 -24.76
N SER A 44 16.08 51.87 -25.78
CA SER A 44 14.88 52.69 -26.01
C SER A 44 14.28 52.28 -27.36
N LEU A 45 12.96 52.30 -27.56
CA LEU A 45 12.27 52.97 -28.68
C LEU A 45 10.75 52.72 -28.64
N SER A 46 10.00 53.39 -29.53
CA SER A 46 8.56 53.68 -29.40
C SER A 46 7.70 53.08 -30.53
N LEU A 47 6.38 53.24 -30.39
CA LEU A 47 5.26 52.72 -31.21
C LEU A 47 5.23 53.13 -32.73
N GLY A 48 6.33 53.57 -33.33
CA GLY A 48 6.34 54.15 -34.68
C GLY A 48 6.14 53.16 -35.84
N ASP A 49 6.90 52.06 -35.85
CA ASP A 49 7.32 51.43 -37.11
C ASP A 49 6.54 50.18 -37.54
N ILE A 50 5.35 49.93 -36.98
CA ILE A 50 4.44 48.85 -37.41
C ILE A 50 3.06 49.40 -37.78
N LEU A 51 3.04 50.47 -38.57
CA LEU A 51 1.87 50.98 -39.29
C LEU A 51 2.08 50.92 -40.80
N SER A 52 1.00 50.61 -41.53
CA SER A 52 0.89 50.31 -42.97
C SER A 52 1.37 48.90 -43.37
N GLY A 53 0.61 48.10 -44.13
CA GLY A 53 -0.77 48.22 -44.65
C GLY A 53 -1.24 46.86 -45.24
N ARG A 54 -2.45 46.67 -45.79
CA ARG A 54 -3.52 47.59 -46.23
C ARG A 54 -4.81 46.78 -46.56
N VAL A 55 -6.01 47.41 -46.50
CA VAL A 55 -7.21 47.14 -47.36
C VAL A 55 -7.97 45.79 -47.12
N LYS A 56 -9.32 45.63 -47.11
CA LYS A 56 -10.53 46.45 -47.48
C LYS A 56 -11.74 46.05 -46.58
N GLU A 57 -12.59 46.97 -46.05
CA GLU A 57 -13.98 47.39 -46.45
C GLU A 57 -15.00 46.24 -46.74
N GLU A 58 -16.31 46.29 -46.43
CA GLU A 58 -17.26 47.35 -45.96
C GLU A 58 -18.04 46.87 -44.70
N GLU A 59 -18.54 47.65 -43.72
CA GLU A 59 -19.46 48.83 -43.65
C GLU A 59 -20.95 48.50 -43.99
N LYS A 60 -21.95 48.62 -43.09
CA LYS A 60 -22.65 49.81 -42.51
C LYS A 60 -23.67 49.32 -41.44
N LYS A 61 -24.30 50.07 -40.51
CA LYS A 61 -24.42 51.50 -40.09
C LYS A 61 -24.85 51.52 -38.59
N ARG A 62 -24.29 52.35 -37.69
CA ARG A 62 -24.79 53.67 -37.15
C ARG A 62 -26.10 53.62 -36.34
N GLU A 63 -26.37 54.44 -35.32
CA GLU A 63 -25.81 55.72 -34.75
C GLU A 63 -25.93 55.65 -33.19
N ALA A 64 -25.39 56.50 -32.30
CA ALA A 64 -24.33 57.54 -32.31
C ALA A 64 -23.96 57.90 -30.84
N SER A 65 -22.87 58.64 -30.61
CA SER A 65 -22.54 59.28 -29.32
C SER A 65 -22.79 60.80 -29.37
N PRO A 66 -22.67 61.53 -28.24
CA PRO A 66 -21.38 62.16 -27.97
C PRO A 66 -20.94 62.18 -26.49
N LEU A 67 -19.69 62.61 -26.30
CA LEU A 67 -19.01 62.85 -25.03
C LEU A 67 -19.16 64.31 -24.56
N GLN A 68 -18.70 64.60 -23.34
CA GLN A 68 -18.29 65.92 -22.82
C GLN A 68 -19.33 67.06 -22.74
N SER A 69 -19.76 67.37 -21.50
CA SER A 69 -19.83 68.76 -21.03
C SER A 69 -19.87 68.84 -19.49
N LEU A 70 -19.38 69.97 -18.96
CA LEU A 70 -19.69 70.53 -17.62
C LEU A 70 -19.28 69.72 -16.36
N LEU A 71 -18.03 69.95 -15.94
CA LEU A 71 -17.74 70.17 -14.52
C LEU A 71 -18.50 71.42 -14.03
N GLY A 72 -19.14 71.36 -12.85
CA GLY A 72 -19.63 72.55 -12.14
C GLY A 72 -20.97 72.37 -11.43
N GLY A 73 -21.02 72.67 -10.13
CA GLY A 73 -22.25 72.71 -9.32
C GLY A 73 -22.20 71.82 -8.08
N GLY A 74 -22.15 72.43 -6.89
CA GLY A 74 -22.35 71.74 -5.62
C GLY A 74 -23.85 71.62 -5.28
N PRO A 75 -24.26 70.66 -4.42
CA PRO A 75 -25.68 70.40 -4.15
C PRO A 75 -26.27 71.34 -3.10
N PRO A 76 -27.44 71.97 -3.34
CA PRO A 76 -28.29 72.49 -2.27
C PRO A 76 -29.05 71.33 -1.59
N LYS A 77 -29.30 71.45 -0.27
CA LYS A 77 -30.24 70.58 0.45
C LYS A 77 -31.68 70.97 0.14
N LEU A 78 -32.61 70.02 0.25
CA LEU A 78 -34.05 70.32 0.24
C LEU A 78 -34.84 69.45 1.24
N GLU A 79 -34.86 69.84 2.51
CA GLU A 79 -35.86 69.37 3.47
C GLU A 79 -37.21 70.08 3.24
N GLU A 80 -37.73 70.08 2.00
CA GLU A 80 -38.90 70.88 1.66
C GLU A 80 -39.85 70.25 0.60
N ILE A 81 -40.15 68.95 0.76
CA ILE A 81 -41.54 68.48 0.57
C ILE A 81 -41.92 67.69 1.84
N LEU A 82 -42.55 68.39 2.77
CA LEU A 82 -43.15 67.85 4.00
C LEU A 82 -44.67 68.03 3.96
N LYS A 83 -45.40 67.24 4.78
CA LYS A 83 -46.88 67.24 4.95
C LYS A 83 -47.61 66.56 3.77
N LYS A 84 -48.73 65.84 3.94
CA LYS A 84 -49.72 65.65 5.04
C LYS A 84 -50.42 64.28 4.79
N GLU A 85 -51.25 63.64 5.63
CA GLU A 85 -51.94 63.98 6.90
C GLU A 85 -52.27 62.66 7.68
N GLU A 86 -52.53 62.72 9.00
CA GLU A 86 -53.08 61.59 9.79
C GLU A 86 -54.62 61.70 9.97
N PRO A 87 -55.32 60.60 10.30
CA PRO A 87 -55.80 60.40 11.69
C PRO A 87 -55.51 58.98 12.24
N LYS A 88 -55.12 58.78 13.51
CA LYS A 88 -55.92 58.72 14.77
C LYS A 88 -56.95 57.56 14.80
N ARG A 89 -57.19 56.86 15.93
CA ARG A 89 -57.22 57.36 17.32
C ARG A 89 -57.09 56.26 18.42
N GLU A 90 -56.75 56.68 19.65
CA GLU A 90 -56.93 56.11 21.03
C GLU A 90 -57.48 54.67 21.21
N GLU A 91 -57.08 53.84 22.19
CA GLU A 91 -56.21 53.96 23.39
C GLU A 91 -55.68 52.52 23.78
N LYS A 92 -55.18 52.09 24.96
CA LYS A 92 -55.00 52.58 26.35
C LYS A 92 -53.71 51.99 26.99
N LYS A 93 -53.55 51.96 28.32
CA LYS A 93 -52.44 51.32 29.07
C LYS A 93 -52.85 50.77 30.46
N PRO A 94 -52.14 49.74 30.96
CA PRO A 94 -51.69 49.69 32.37
C PRO A 94 -50.16 49.93 32.54
N LYS A 95 -49.66 49.90 33.78
CA LYS A 95 -48.24 50.05 34.18
C LYS A 95 -47.71 48.74 34.84
N ILE A 96 -46.45 48.78 35.31
CA ILE A 96 -45.64 47.77 36.07
C ILE A 96 -44.71 46.97 35.12
N GLU A 97 -43.40 46.84 35.32
CA GLU A 97 -42.44 47.59 36.18
C GLU A 97 -41.03 47.59 35.55
N ARG A 98 -40.01 48.21 36.17
CA ARG A 98 -38.64 48.29 35.61
C ARG A 98 -37.77 47.09 35.98
N GLY A 99 -37.66 46.12 35.07
CA GLY A 99 -36.53 45.20 34.96
C GLY A 99 -35.61 45.56 33.78
N ALA A 100 -34.33 45.22 33.85
CA ALA A 100 -33.40 45.43 32.73
C ALA A 100 -33.51 44.27 31.72
N LEU A 101 -34.06 44.54 30.54
CA LEU A 101 -34.33 43.53 29.50
C LEU A 101 -33.19 43.48 28.46
N GLY A 102 -32.74 42.27 28.13
CA GLY A 102 -31.67 42.03 27.16
C GLY A 102 -32.13 42.15 25.70
N LEU A 103 -31.18 42.30 24.78
CA LEU A 103 -31.44 42.46 23.33
C LEU A 103 -32.31 41.35 22.72
N GLN A 104 -32.26 40.13 23.27
CA GLN A 104 -32.97 38.97 22.74
C GLN A 104 -34.50 39.09 22.89
N GLU A 105 -35.01 39.70 23.96
CA GLU A 105 -36.46 39.91 24.14
C GLU A 105 -36.99 41.04 23.24
N ILE A 106 -36.16 42.05 22.96
CA ILE A 106 -36.47 43.12 21.99
C ILE A 106 -36.63 42.53 20.58
N LEU A 107 -35.83 41.52 20.23
CA LEU A 107 -35.91 40.80 18.94
C LEU A 107 -37.09 39.81 18.88
N ALA A 108 -37.53 39.26 20.01
CA ALA A 108 -38.70 38.37 20.07
C ALA A 108 -40.04 39.10 19.83
N GLY A 109 -40.11 40.42 20.07
CA GLY A 109 -41.34 41.20 20.03
C GLY A 109 -41.92 41.52 18.65
N THR A 110 -41.23 41.24 17.53
CA THR A 110 -41.77 41.54 16.20
C THR A 110 -42.78 40.48 15.74
N THR A 111 -44.01 40.91 15.47
CA THR A 111 -45.08 40.07 14.90
C THR A 111 -44.65 39.38 13.59
N PRO A 112 -45.15 38.16 13.31
CA PRO A 112 -44.74 37.39 12.14
C PRO A 112 -45.23 38.05 10.85
N ARG A 113 -44.39 38.92 10.28
CA ARG A 113 -44.61 39.52 8.96
C ARG A 113 -44.60 38.43 7.88
N THR A 114 -45.51 38.59 6.93
CA THR A 114 -45.89 37.61 5.90
C THR A 114 -44.67 37.05 5.16
N THR A 115 -44.46 35.74 5.29
CA THR A 115 -43.47 34.98 4.52
C THR A 115 -43.92 34.86 3.07
N SER A 116 -43.02 35.10 2.12
CA SER A 116 -43.32 35.17 0.68
C SER A 116 -43.39 33.79 0.00
N TYR A 117 -43.72 32.73 0.72
CA TYR A 117 -43.78 31.36 0.20
C TYR A 117 -45.25 30.94 0.01
N ALA A 118 -45.60 30.48 -1.18
CA ALA A 118 -46.96 30.08 -1.52
C ALA A 118 -47.28 28.67 -0.99
N GLY A 119 -47.62 28.58 0.30
CA GLY A 119 -48.06 27.33 0.92
C GLY A 119 -48.21 27.42 2.45
N GLU A 120 -48.69 26.35 3.07
CA GLU A 120 -48.63 26.21 4.53
C GLU A 120 -47.17 26.15 4.99
N VAL A 121 -46.80 26.99 5.97
CA VAL A 121 -45.44 27.10 6.50
C VAL A 121 -45.40 26.60 7.95
N ARG A 122 -44.58 25.59 8.22
CA ARG A 122 -44.29 25.11 9.58
C ARG A 122 -42.86 25.46 9.96
N VAL A 123 -42.67 26.19 11.06
CA VAL A 123 -41.34 26.40 11.64
C VAL A 123 -40.83 25.08 12.23
N LEU A 124 -39.57 24.74 11.94
CA LEU A 124 -38.86 23.58 12.50
C LEU A 124 -37.83 23.97 13.57
N ASP A 125 -37.19 25.13 13.41
CA ASP A 125 -36.17 25.65 14.33
C ASP A 125 -36.00 27.16 14.16
N VAL A 126 -35.49 27.84 15.20
CA VAL A 126 -35.10 29.25 15.19
C VAL A 126 -33.88 29.45 16.08
N TYR A 127 -32.81 30.04 15.56
CA TYR A 127 -31.63 30.42 16.35
C TYR A 127 -30.93 31.63 15.71
N GLY A 128 -30.38 32.53 16.53
CA GLY A 128 -29.77 33.78 16.04
C GLY A 128 -30.72 34.59 15.15
N ASN A 129 -30.32 34.85 13.90
CA ASN A 129 -31.14 35.49 12.86
C ASN A 129 -31.65 34.50 11.79
N ILE A 130 -31.65 33.19 12.08
CA ILE A 130 -31.96 32.10 11.16
C ILE A 130 -33.29 31.45 11.54
N ARG A 131 -34.12 31.12 10.53
CA ARG A 131 -35.34 30.32 10.68
C ARG A 131 -35.30 29.11 9.76
N ILE A 132 -35.58 27.93 10.30
CA ILE A 132 -35.74 26.71 9.49
C ILE A 132 -37.23 26.48 9.28
N LEU A 133 -37.68 26.46 8.02
CA LEU A 133 -39.09 26.41 7.64
C LEU A 133 -39.36 25.19 6.75
N LYS A 134 -40.39 24.38 7.06
CA LYS A 134 -40.95 23.43 6.09
C LYS A 134 -42.17 24.03 5.43
N VAL A 135 -42.04 24.32 4.13
CA VAL A 135 -43.12 24.83 3.28
C VAL A 135 -43.77 23.67 2.52
N LYS A 136 -45.10 23.65 2.47
CA LYS A 136 -45.90 22.70 1.67
C LYS A 136 -45.66 22.94 0.18
N GLY A 137 -45.13 21.94 -0.52
CA GLY A 137 -44.76 22.00 -1.94
C GLY A 137 -43.25 22.07 -2.21
N GLU A 138 -42.45 22.58 -1.27
CA GLU A 138 -40.98 22.54 -1.39
C GLU A 138 -40.44 21.16 -0.97
N PRO A 139 -39.55 20.51 -1.74
CA PRO A 139 -39.04 19.18 -1.42
C PRO A 139 -38.16 19.19 -0.16
N VAL A 140 -37.30 20.20 -0.02
CA VAL A 140 -36.41 20.44 1.14
C VAL A 140 -37.01 21.46 2.11
N PRO A 141 -36.53 21.58 3.35
CA PRO A 141 -36.77 22.76 4.19
C PRO A 141 -36.08 24.00 3.60
N ILE A 142 -36.57 25.17 3.98
CA ILE A 142 -35.95 26.46 3.69
C ILE A 142 -35.13 26.89 4.92
N TYR A 143 -33.87 27.27 4.69
CA TYR A 143 -32.98 27.91 5.64
C TYR A 143 -33.03 29.42 5.37
N GLU A 144 -33.76 30.17 6.18
CA GLU A 144 -34.00 31.59 5.94
C GLU A 144 -33.15 32.46 6.86
N ILE A 145 -32.20 33.20 6.28
CA ILE A 145 -31.46 34.24 7.01
C ILE A 145 -32.26 35.54 6.93
N ASN A 146 -32.57 36.12 8.09
CA ASN A 146 -33.08 37.48 8.18
C ASN A 146 -31.92 38.48 8.00
N MET A 147 -31.59 38.80 6.74
CA MET A 147 -30.59 39.83 6.42
C MET A 147 -31.16 41.24 6.60
N PRO A 148 -30.36 42.23 7.05
CA PRO A 148 -30.82 43.60 7.21
C PRO A 148 -31.27 44.21 5.88
N LYS A 149 -32.47 44.81 5.86
CA LYS A 149 -32.87 45.65 4.72
C LYS A 149 -32.13 46.98 4.79
N LEU A 150 -31.52 47.35 3.68
CA LEU A 150 -30.92 48.65 3.41
C LEU A 150 -31.88 49.48 2.55
N SER A 151 -31.85 50.81 2.70
CA SER A 151 -32.43 51.73 1.72
C SER A 151 -31.49 51.86 0.50
N LYS A 152 -32.01 52.38 -0.61
CA LYS A 152 -31.18 52.72 -1.80
C LYS A 152 -30.09 53.76 -1.51
N GLU A 153 -30.19 54.48 -0.41
CA GLU A 153 -29.21 55.46 0.05
C GLU A 153 -28.13 54.77 0.90
N GLU A 154 -28.53 53.82 1.76
CA GLU A 154 -27.60 52.99 2.53
C GLU A 154 -26.83 52.01 1.63
N GLU A 155 -27.43 51.46 0.57
CA GLU A 155 -26.72 50.68 -0.47
C GLU A 155 -25.64 51.52 -1.17
N ARG A 156 -25.94 52.79 -1.48
CA ARG A 156 -24.96 53.74 -2.04
C ARG A 156 -23.87 54.08 -1.03
N LEU A 157 -24.22 54.30 0.24
CA LEU A 157 -23.27 54.57 1.31
C LEU A 157 -22.32 53.38 1.53
N VAL A 158 -22.85 52.15 1.61
CA VAL A 158 -22.06 50.91 1.71
C VAL A 158 -21.05 50.82 0.56
N LYS A 159 -21.49 51.09 -0.68
CA LYS A 159 -20.58 51.12 -1.83
C LYS A 159 -19.52 52.21 -1.72
N MET A 160 -19.92 53.46 -1.45
CA MET A 160 -18.98 54.60 -1.38
C MET A 160 -17.95 54.45 -0.25
N VAL A 161 -18.37 54.01 0.94
CA VAL A 161 -17.46 53.79 2.08
C VAL A 161 -16.53 52.61 1.81
N ARG A 162 -17.03 51.50 1.22
CA ARG A 162 -16.17 50.37 0.81
C ARG A 162 -15.13 50.81 -0.21
N ASP A 163 -15.54 51.51 -1.26
CA ASP A 163 -14.67 51.92 -2.36
C ASP A 163 -13.63 52.97 -1.88
N ARG A 164 -13.99 53.83 -0.89
CA ARG A 164 -13.06 54.71 -0.16
C ARG A 164 -12.08 53.93 0.73
N ALA A 165 -12.59 52.97 1.51
CA ALA A 165 -11.79 52.20 2.46
C ALA A 165 -10.75 51.30 1.78
N ILE A 166 -11.01 50.83 0.56
CA ILE A 166 -10.03 50.12 -0.29
C ILE A 166 -8.83 51.00 -0.67
N VAL A 167 -8.99 52.33 -0.69
CA VAL A 167 -7.93 53.30 -1.06
C VAL A 167 -7.24 53.90 0.18
N GLU A 168 -7.99 54.19 1.25
CA GLU A 168 -7.46 54.83 2.46
C GLU A 168 -6.85 53.85 3.48
N ILE A 169 -7.29 52.59 3.54
CA ILE A 169 -6.73 51.60 4.47
C ILE A 169 -5.47 50.98 3.85
N GLN A 170 -4.31 51.62 4.09
CA GLN A 170 -2.99 51.11 3.70
C GLN A 170 -2.46 49.95 4.57
N ILE A 171 -3.31 49.39 5.45
CA ILE A 171 -2.99 48.19 6.22
C ILE A 171 -3.21 46.98 5.31
N ASP A 172 -2.13 46.29 4.95
CA ASP A 172 -2.20 44.99 4.29
C ASP A 172 -2.99 44.01 5.18
N PRO A 173 -4.12 43.43 4.73
CA PRO A 173 -4.87 42.45 5.52
C PRO A 173 -4.01 41.26 5.93
N GLU A 174 -3.05 40.84 5.10
CA GLU A 174 -2.20 39.68 5.33
C GLU A 174 -1.16 39.93 6.45
N SER A 175 -0.83 41.20 6.74
CA SER A 175 0.10 41.57 7.82
C SER A 175 -0.47 41.37 9.24
N ILE A 176 -1.77 41.05 9.36
CA ILE A 176 -2.42 40.69 10.63
C ILE A 176 -2.87 39.22 10.53
N PRO A 177 -2.12 38.25 11.09
CA PRO A 177 -2.43 36.83 10.94
C PRO A 177 -3.75 36.39 11.57
N ASN A 178 -4.12 36.99 12.72
CA ASN A 178 -5.32 36.64 13.47
C ASN A 178 -6.58 37.26 12.82
N PRO A 179 -7.55 36.45 12.33
CA PRO A 179 -8.74 36.96 11.66
C PRO A 179 -9.64 37.83 12.56
N GLU A 180 -9.69 37.57 13.87
CA GLU A 180 -10.49 38.40 14.79
C GLU A 180 -9.87 39.79 15.00
N GLU A 181 -8.55 39.87 15.13
CA GLU A 181 -7.84 41.14 15.29
C GLU A 181 -7.86 41.94 13.99
N ARG A 182 -7.64 41.27 12.86
CA ARG A 182 -7.86 41.83 11.51
C ARG A 182 -9.27 42.42 11.40
N ARG A 183 -10.30 41.68 11.83
CA ARG A 183 -11.69 42.18 11.86
C ARG A 183 -11.87 43.39 12.79
N LYS A 184 -11.33 43.35 14.01
CA LYS A 184 -11.43 44.46 14.99
C LYS A 184 -10.78 45.74 14.45
N VAL A 185 -9.61 45.65 13.80
CA VAL A 185 -8.91 46.79 13.19
C VAL A 185 -9.70 47.38 12.01
N PHE A 186 -10.11 46.55 11.05
CA PHE A 186 -10.88 47.03 9.89
C PHE A 186 -12.25 47.60 10.30
N LEU A 187 -12.94 46.98 11.28
CA LEU A 187 -14.21 47.50 11.80
C LEU A 187 -14.08 48.88 12.43
N ARG A 188 -12.97 49.17 13.14
CA ARG A 188 -12.72 50.50 13.72
C ARG A 188 -12.60 51.58 12.64
N GLU A 189 -11.79 51.35 11.60
CA GLU A 189 -11.58 52.36 10.55
C GLU A 189 -12.80 52.52 9.64
N VAL A 190 -13.46 51.41 9.28
CA VAL A 190 -14.74 51.47 8.54
C VAL A 190 -15.81 52.22 9.35
N ARG A 191 -15.94 51.94 10.66
CA ARG A 191 -16.91 52.64 11.52
C ARG A 191 -16.62 54.15 11.63
N ARG A 192 -15.34 54.55 11.62
CA ARG A 192 -14.95 55.96 11.51
C ARG A 192 -15.44 56.56 10.19
N MET A 193 -15.15 55.92 9.05
CA MET A 193 -15.58 56.41 7.73
C MET A 193 -17.11 56.47 7.57
N VAL A 194 -17.86 55.50 8.11
CA VAL A 194 -19.34 55.53 8.12
C VAL A 194 -19.85 56.72 8.93
N LYS A 195 -19.27 57.01 10.11
CA LYS A 195 -19.64 58.18 10.92
C LYS A 195 -19.28 59.51 10.26
N GLU A 196 -18.14 59.60 9.57
CA GLU A 196 -17.74 60.79 8.80
C GLU A 196 -18.73 61.08 7.66
N MET A 197 -19.15 60.04 6.92
CA MET A 197 -19.96 60.21 5.71
C MET A 197 -21.47 60.22 5.95
N ALA A 198 -21.94 59.67 7.08
CA ALA A 198 -23.36 59.63 7.44
C ALA A 198 -23.58 59.84 8.96
N PRO A 199 -23.22 61.01 9.52
CA PRO A 199 -23.29 61.29 10.97
C PRO A 199 -24.70 61.33 11.55
N THR A 200 -25.74 61.28 10.71
CA THR A 200 -27.17 61.22 11.11
C THR A 200 -27.67 59.80 11.35
N LEU A 201 -26.89 58.76 11.04
CA LEU A 201 -27.25 57.38 11.35
C LEU A 201 -27.13 57.11 12.86
N SER A 202 -28.08 56.37 13.42
CA SER A 202 -27.97 55.89 14.80
C SER A 202 -26.81 54.89 14.93
N GLU A 203 -26.18 54.81 16.11
CA GLU A 203 -25.06 53.88 16.37
C GLU A 203 -25.38 52.43 15.98
N GLY A 204 -26.63 52.00 16.12
CA GLY A 204 -27.08 50.66 15.69
C GLY A 204 -27.12 50.46 14.16
N ARG A 205 -27.41 51.51 13.36
CA ARG A 205 -27.25 51.44 11.89
C ARG A 205 -25.80 51.63 11.48
N VAL A 206 -25.04 52.49 12.16
CA VAL A 206 -23.61 52.68 11.94
C VAL A 206 -22.85 51.35 12.13
N GLU A 207 -23.08 50.64 13.24
CA GLU A 207 -22.43 49.35 13.51
C GLU A 207 -22.81 48.31 12.45
N LEU A 208 -24.11 48.18 12.16
CA LEU A 208 -24.64 47.22 11.18
C LEU A 208 -24.12 47.46 9.75
N ILE A 209 -24.03 48.73 9.33
CA ILE A 209 -23.46 49.11 8.04
C ILE A 209 -21.94 48.88 8.02
N SER A 210 -21.25 49.14 9.14
CA SER A 210 -19.81 48.87 9.27
C SER A 210 -19.51 47.38 9.21
N GLU A 211 -20.28 46.54 9.91
CA GLU A 211 -20.15 45.09 9.83
C GLU A 211 -20.38 44.58 8.40
N LEU A 212 -21.41 45.06 7.70
CA LEU A 212 -21.69 44.71 6.30
C LEU A 212 -20.55 45.13 5.34
N ILE A 213 -19.97 46.32 5.52
CA ILE A 213 -18.83 46.77 4.72
C ILE A 213 -17.61 45.89 4.98
N VAL A 214 -17.27 45.63 6.25
CA VAL A 214 -16.15 44.74 6.64
C VAL A 214 -16.35 43.32 6.12
N GLN A 215 -17.57 42.78 6.20
CA GLN A 215 -17.94 41.44 5.71
C GLN A 215 -17.79 41.30 4.19
N ASN A 216 -17.94 42.40 3.44
CA ASN A 216 -17.61 42.45 2.01
C ASN A 216 -16.11 42.69 1.75
N MET A 217 -15.45 43.54 2.55
CA MET A 217 -14.03 43.89 2.37
C MET A 217 -13.07 42.74 2.69
N ILE A 218 -13.27 42.04 3.81
CA ILE A 218 -12.35 41.00 4.31
C ILE A 218 -13.03 39.65 4.62
N GLY A 219 -14.36 39.54 4.46
CA GLY A 219 -15.11 38.29 4.61
C GLY A 219 -15.54 37.67 3.28
N TYR A 220 -16.44 36.69 3.34
CA TYR A 220 -16.96 35.95 2.18
C TYR A 220 -18.25 36.55 1.58
N GLY A 221 -18.51 37.85 1.78
CA GLY A 221 -19.69 38.53 1.25
C GLY A 221 -21.02 37.88 1.69
N LYS A 222 -21.97 37.68 0.76
CA LYS A 222 -23.30 37.13 1.06
C LYS A 222 -23.32 35.76 1.75
N ILE A 223 -22.31 34.91 1.53
CA ILE A 223 -22.25 33.57 2.14
C ILE A 223 -21.51 33.56 3.48
N ASP A 224 -20.88 34.66 3.89
CA ASP A 224 -20.14 34.77 5.15
C ASP A 224 -20.98 34.39 6.41
N PRO A 225 -22.29 34.71 6.52
CA PRO A 225 -23.14 34.20 7.60
C PRO A 225 -23.28 32.68 7.61
N LEU A 226 -23.30 32.03 6.44
CA LEU A 226 -23.32 30.56 6.31
C LEU A 226 -21.96 29.97 6.72
N VAL A 227 -20.87 30.59 6.29
CA VAL A 227 -19.50 30.17 6.65
C VAL A 227 -19.30 30.25 8.16
N ARG A 228 -19.97 31.17 8.88
CA ARG A 228 -19.89 31.25 10.35
C ARG A 228 -20.79 30.28 11.13
N ASP A 229 -21.92 29.81 10.58
CA ASP A 229 -22.83 28.93 11.32
C ASP A 229 -22.31 27.49 11.42
N ASP A 230 -21.87 27.07 12.62
CA ASP A 230 -21.37 25.70 12.89
C ASP A 230 -22.46 24.61 12.75
N ASN A 231 -23.75 24.99 12.74
CA ASN A 231 -24.86 24.06 12.44
C ASN A 231 -24.88 23.63 10.96
N LEU A 232 -24.11 24.29 10.08
CA LEU A 232 -23.93 23.90 8.69
C LEU A 232 -22.67 23.04 8.49
N GLU A 233 -22.85 21.95 7.75
CA GLU A 233 -21.82 20.99 7.34
C GLU A 233 -21.32 21.26 5.91
N GLU A 234 -22.16 21.86 5.06
CA GLU A 234 -21.82 22.14 3.67
C GLU A 234 -22.64 23.34 3.13
N ILE A 235 -22.02 24.12 2.24
CA ILE A 235 -22.59 25.29 1.57
C ILE A 235 -22.35 25.11 0.07
N MET A 236 -23.38 25.23 -0.77
CA MET A 236 -23.36 24.88 -2.19
C MET A 236 -23.95 26.01 -3.05
N VAL A 237 -23.09 26.71 -3.78
CA VAL A 237 -23.45 27.72 -4.79
C VAL A 237 -23.41 27.06 -6.17
N ILE A 238 -24.57 26.94 -6.82
CA ILE A 238 -24.80 26.09 -8.01
C ILE A 238 -24.94 26.87 -9.33
N GLY A 239 -24.32 28.06 -9.41
CA GLY A 239 -24.44 29.01 -10.51
C GLY A 239 -25.26 30.27 -10.16
N ILE A 240 -25.44 31.13 -11.16
CA ILE A 240 -26.06 32.47 -11.02
C ILE A 240 -27.59 32.36 -11.11
N ASN A 241 -28.32 33.29 -10.47
CA ASN A 241 -29.78 33.38 -10.41
C ASN A 241 -30.48 32.15 -9.79
N LYS A 242 -29.71 31.29 -9.12
CA LYS A 242 -30.18 30.12 -8.37
C LYS A 242 -29.99 30.35 -6.86
N PRO A 243 -30.80 29.71 -6.00
CA PRO A 243 -30.60 29.77 -4.56
C PRO A 243 -29.35 28.98 -4.15
N VAL A 244 -28.62 29.50 -3.16
CA VAL A 244 -27.57 28.74 -2.46
C VAL A 244 -28.25 27.64 -1.64
N TYR A 245 -27.70 26.43 -1.67
CA TYR A 245 -28.13 25.30 -0.86
C TYR A 245 -27.17 25.07 0.31
N VAL A 246 -27.65 24.48 1.40
CA VAL A 246 -26.81 24.14 2.57
C VAL A 246 -27.19 22.79 3.14
N TRP A 247 -26.22 22.05 3.67
CA TRP A 247 -26.48 20.86 4.46
C TRP A 247 -26.44 21.22 5.95
N HIS A 248 -27.61 21.29 6.58
CA HIS A 248 -27.74 21.59 8.00
C HIS A 248 -27.63 20.30 8.83
N ARG A 249 -26.71 20.23 9.80
CA ARG A 249 -26.38 19.00 10.57
C ARG A 249 -27.62 18.29 11.16
N ARG A 250 -28.59 19.07 11.67
CA ARG A 250 -29.91 18.59 12.18
C ARG A 250 -30.97 18.28 11.10
N PHE A 251 -31.00 18.98 9.97
CA PHE A 251 -32.13 18.97 9.01
C PHE A 251 -31.79 18.42 7.62
N ASN A 252 -30.52 18.07 7.36
CA ASN A 252 -29.98 17.67 6.06
C ASN A 252 -30.05 18.84 5.04
N MET A 253 -30.15 18.52 3.75
CA MET A 253 -30.25 19.50 2.66
C MET A 253 -31.39 20.52 2.87
N CYS A 254 -31.06 21.81 2.81
CA CYS A 254 -31.98 22.95 2.89
C CYS A 254 -31.68 23.96 1.78
N LYS A 255 -32.72 24.64 1.30
CA LYS A 255 -32.66 25.73 0.29
C LYS A 255 -32.57 27.08 1.00
N THR A 256 -31.63 27.95 0.66
CA THR A 256 -31.55 29.28 1.31
C THR A 256 -32.33 30.37 0.56
N ASN A 257 -32.48 31.52 1.20
CA ASN A 257 -32.93 32.76 0.57
C ASN A 257 -31.79 33.62 -0.04
N ILE A 258 -30.55 33.11 -0.11
CA ILE A 258 -29.43 33.80 -0.76
C ILE A 258 -29.37 33.42 -2.24
N VAL A 259 -29.24 34.43 -3.10
CA VAL A 259 -29.07 34.31 -4.55
C VAL A 259 -27.94 35.25 -5.01
N PHE A 260 -27.05 34.75 -5.87
CA PHE A 260 -26.10 35.58 -6.61
C PHE A 260 -26.72 36.00 -7.95
N THR A 261 -26.68 37.30 -8.27
CA THR A 261 -27.26 37.87 -9.50
C THR A 261 -26.22 38.58 -10.38
N ASP A 262 -25.02 38.82 -9.85
CA ASP A 262 -23.85 39.30 -10.58
C ASP A 262 -22.76 38.22 -10.47
N GLU A 263 -22.21 37.79 -11.60
CA GLU A 263 -21.11 36.83 -11.68
C GLU A 263 -19.87 37.34 -10.94
N ARG A 264 -19.60 38.65 -11.02
CA ARG A 264 -18.40 39.29 -10.49
C ARG A 264 -18.33 39.22 -8.96
N GLU A 265 -19.48 39.23 -8.30
CA GLU A 265 -19.58 39.07 -6.85
C GLU A 265 -19.06 37.69 -6.42
N LEU A 266 -19.47 36.63 -7.13
CA LEU A 266 -19.07 35.26 -6.85
C LEU A 266 -17.62 34.98 -7.29
N LEU A 267 -17.20 35.50 -8.46
CA LEU A 267 -15.80 35.44 -8.89
C LEU A 267 -14.86 36.11 -7.88
N THR A 268 -15.21 37.30 -7.36
CA THR A 268 -14.37 37.99 -6.35
C THR A 268 -14.20 37.15 -5.08
N ILE A 269 -15.22 36.40 -4.66
CA ILE A 269 -15.14 35.49 -3.51
C ILE A 269 -14.24 34.28 -3.83
N ILE A 270 -14.40 33.67 -5.01
CA ILE A 270 -13.61 32.51 -5.46
C ILE A 270 -12.12 32.88 -5.65
N GLU A 271 -11.83 34.02 -6.28
CA GLU A 271 -10.46 34.56 -6.45
C GLU A 271 -9.82 34.91 -5.11
N ARG A 272 -10.59 35.47 -4.15
CA ARG A 272 -10.10 35.74 -2.79
C ARG A 272 -9.72 34.45 -2.07
N ILE A 273 -10.57 33.43 -2.11
CA ILE A 273 -10.28 32.12 -1.53
C ILE A 273 -9.03 31.52 -2.19
N ALA A 274 -8.92 31.57 -3.53
CA ALA A 274 -7.74 31.08 -4.25
C ALA A 274 -6.45 31.80 -3.81
N ARG A 275 -6.49 33.13 -3.62
CA ARG A 275 -5.37 33.90 -3.08
C ARG A 275 -4.99 33.48 -1.66
N GLU A 276 -5.95 33.45 -0.75
CA GLU A 276 -5.73 33.15 0.68
C GLU A 276 -5.14 31.75 0.90
N VAL A 277 -5.43 30.80 0.00
CA VAL A 277 -4.89 29.42 0.02
C VAL A 277 -3.71 29.20 -0.92
N GLY A 278 -3.11 30.27 -1.46
CA GLY A 278 -1.91 30.21 -2.32
C GLY A 278 -2.09 29.52 -3.68
N ARG A 279 -3.32 29.41 -4.18
CA ARG A 279 -3.69 28.80 -5.46
C ARG A 279 -3.98 29.87 -6.53
N ARG A 280 -4.17 29.43 -7.77
CA ARG A 280 -4.76 30.22 -8.86
C ARG A 280 -6.01 29.53 -9.37
N ILE A 281 -6.97 30.33 -9.80
CA ILE A 281 -8.15 29.91 -10.55
C ILE A 281 -8.43 31.02 -11.58
N ASP A 282 -8.58 30.65 -12.84
CA ASP A 282 -8.75 31.57 -13.98
C ASP A 282 -9.34 30.81 -15.18
N GLN A 283 -9.47 31.45 -16.36
CA GLN A 283 -10.03 30.79 -17.54
C GLN A 283 -9.13 29.71 -18.16
N GLN A 284 -7.84 29.67 -17.83
CA GLN A 284 -6.92 28.58 -18.22
C GLN A 284 -6.93 27.46 -17.17
N ASN A 285 -7.18 27.80 -15.90
CA ASN A 285 -7.25 26.92 -14.74
C ASN A 285 -8.63 27.04 -14.07
N PRO A 286 -9.73 26.58 -14.70
CA PRO A 286 -11.10 26.82 -14.24
C PRO A 286 -11.53 25.94 -13.06
N LEU A 287 -10.59 25.30 -12.36
CA LEU A 287 -10.83 24.35 -11.26
C LEU A 287 -10.00 24.74 -10.04
N LEU A 288 -10.64 24.81 -8.88
CA LEU A 288 -10.01 25.01 -7.58
C LEU A 288 -10.45 23.89 -6.63
N ASP A 289 -9.48 23.26 -5.98
CA ASP A 289 -9.68 22.40 -4.80
C ASP A 289 -8.63 22.82 -3.76
N ALA A 290 -9.10 23.20 -2.58
CA ALA A 290 -8.34 23.98 -1.62
C ALA A 290 -8.85 23.81 -0.19
N ARG A 291 -8.10 24.34 0.77
CA ARG A 291 -8.41 24.27 2.19
C ARG A 291 -8.22 25.64 2.84
N LEU A 292 -9.26 26.14 3.50
CA LEU A 292 -9.26 27.42 4.21
C LEU A 292 -8.50 27.35 5.54
N PRO A 293 -8.09 28.49 6.14
CA PRO A 293 -7.38 28.53 7.41
C PRO A 293 -8.16 27.97 8.62
N ASP A 294 -9.49 27.87 8.55
CA ASP A 294 -10.33 27.19 9.54
C ASP A 294 -10.34 25.65 9.38
N GLY A 295 -9.63 25.14 8.36
CA GLY A 295 -9.59 23.75 7.97
C GLY A 295 -10.70 23.31 7.00
N SER A 296 -11.69 24.16 6.68
CA SER A 296 -12.80 23.81 5.77
C SER A 296 -12.30 23.58 4.33
N ARG A 297 -12.85 22.57 3.64
CA ARG A 297 -12.48 22.27 2.25
C ARG A 297 -13.34 23.09 1.29
N VAL A 298 -12.73 23.61 0.24
CA VAL A 298 -13.40 24.40 -0.79
C VAL A 298 -13.12 23.82 -2.17
N ASN A 299 -14.19 23.58 -2.92
CA ASN A 299 -14.14 23.33 -4.36
C ASN A 299 -14.84 24.46 -5.11
N ALA A 300 -14.27 24.93 -6.22
CA ALA A 300 -14.92 25.91 -7.11
C ALA A 300 -14.62 25.59 -8.57
N THR A 301 -15.57 25.91 -9.46
CA THR A 301 -15.41 25.71 -10.91
C THR A 301 -15.92 26.91 -11.71
N LEU A 302 -15.20 27.27 -12.77
CA LEU A 302 -15.52 28.40 -13.65
C LEU A 302 -16.01 27.94 -15.03
N PRO A 303 -16.77 28.78 -15.77
CA PRO A 303 -17.03 28.57 -17.18
C PRO A 303 -15.71 28.43 -17.98
N PRO A 304 -15.63 27.53 -18.98
CA PRO A 304 -16.72 26.76 -19.57
C PRO A 304 -17.06 25.44 -18.87
N ILE A 305 -16.40 25.07 -17.77
CA ILE A 305 -16.67 23.81 -17.06
C ILE A 305 -18.03 23.85 -16.36
N SER A 306 -18.33 24.97 -15.69
CA SER A 306 -19.66 25.26 -15.14
C SER A 306 -20.50 26.05 -16.14
N LEU A 307 -21.43 25.35 -16.81
CA LEU A 307 -22.27 25.91 -17.88
C LEU A 307 -23.22 27.02 -17.39
N ASP A 308 -23.70 26.95 -16.14
CA ASP A 308 -24.65 27.90 -15.54
C ASP A 308 -23.97 29.03 -14.74
N GLY A 309 -22.71 29.33 -15.07
CA GLY A 309 -21.86 30.26 -14.33
C GLY A 309 -21.16 29.62 -13.12
N PRO A 310 -20.27 30.37 -12.44
CA PRO A 310 -19.35 29.82 -11.43
C PRO A 310 -20.04 29.06 -10.29
N THR A 311 -19.40 27.99 -9.83
CA THR A 311 -19.85 27.19 -8.67
C THR A 311 -18.85 27.28 -7.52
N LEU A 312 -19.35 27.15 -6.30
CA LEU A 312 -18.55 27.17 -5.08
C LEU A 312 -19.19 26.26 -4.02
N THR A 313 -18.46 25.23 -3.58
CA THR A 313 -18.87 24.34 -2.50
C THR A 313 -17.87 24.44 -1.35
N ILE A 314 -18.36 24.72 -0.14
CA ILE A 314 -17.56 24.80 1.09
C ILE A 314 -18.06 23.72 2.05
N ARG A 315 -17.22 22.73 2.37
CA ARG A 315 -17.52 21.64 3.32
C ARG A 315 -16.82 21.93 4.65
N LYS A 316 -17.62 22.07 5.71
CA LYS A 316 -17.24 22.58 7.04
C LYS A 316 -17.07 21.50 8.09
N PHE A 317 -15.96 21.55 8.80
CA PHE A 317 -15.76 20.81 10.04
C PHE A 317 -16.60 21.41 11.18
N LYS A 318 -16.94 20.59 12.19
CA LYS A 318 -17.59 21.08 13.43
C LYS A 318 -16.48 21.62 14.34
N LYS A 319 -16.67 22.82 14.93
CA LYS A 319 -15.63 23.47 15.77
C LYS A 319 -15.28 22.68 17.04
N ASP A 320 -16.25 21.96 17.58
CA ASP A 320 -16.09 20.98 18.65
C ASP A 320 -16.55 19.62 18.07
N PRO A 321 -15.72 18.57 17.99
CA PRO A 321 -16.12 17.30 17.37
C PRO A 321 -17.04 16.50 18.30
N LEU A 322 -17.69 15.45 17.79
CA LEU A 322 -18.52 14.58 18.63
C LEU A 322 -17.64 13.61 19.45
N THR A 323 -17.84 13.60 20.76
CA THR A 323 -17.13 12.73 21.71
C THR A 323 -17.83 11.37 21.87
N ILE A 324 -17.18 10.43 22.54
CA ILE A 324 -17.78 9.13 22.85
C ILE A 324 -19.08 9.27 23.67
N ILE A 325 -19.16 10.29 24.54
CA ILE A 325 -20.35 10.60 25.34
C ILE A 325 -21.54 10.99 24.46
N ASP A 326 -21.32 11.78 23.40
CA ASP A 326 -22.37 12.07 22.42
C ASP A 326 -22.80 10.83 21.64
N LEU A 327 -21.85 9.97 21.24
CA LEU A 327 -22.19 8.73 20.54
C LEU A 327 -23.04 7.78 21.40
N ILE A 328 -22.76 7.69 22.71
CA ILE A 328 -23.60 6.94 23.66
C ILE A 328 -24.98 7.60 23.80
N ARG A 329 -25.04 8.92 23.99
CA ARG A 329 -26.31 9.66 24.14
C ARG A 329 -27.19 9.65 22.89
N PHE A 330 -26.62 9.51 21.70
CA PHE A 330 -27.39 9.31 20.46
C PHE A 330 -27.84 7.85 20.26
N GLY A 331 -27.41 6.92 21.13
CA GLY A 331 -27.65 5.48 20.99
C GLY A 331 -26.85 4.83 19.85
N THR A 332 -25.73 5.42 19.45
CA THR A 332 -24.86 4.82 18.40
C THR A 332 -24.16 3.56 18.93
N LEU A 333 -23.88 3.55 20.23
CA LEU A 333 -23.49 2.42 21.09
C LEU A 333 -23.96 2.72 22.52
N ASN A 334 -23.67 1.83 23.49
CA ASN A 334 -23.90 2.03 24.93
C ASN A 334 -22.57 2.12 25.69
N SER A 335 -22.61 2.39 27.01
CA SER A 335 -21.40 2.57 27.82
C SER A 335 -20.62 1.28 28.09
N GLU A 336 -21.27 0.10 28.14
CA GLU A 336 -20.57 -1.21 28.17
C GLU A 336 -19.69 -1.39 26.93
N VAL A 337 -20.27 -1.18 25.74
CA VAL A 337 -19.53 -1.28 24.47
C VAL A 337 -18.44 -0.20 24.39
N ALA A 338 -18.70 1.01 24.88
CA ALA A 338 -17.71 2.08 24.87
C ALA A 338 -16.51 1.77 25.77
N ALA A 339 -16.73 1.21 26.96
CA ALA A 339 -15.68 0.80 27.88
C ALA A 339 -14.93 -0.45 27.41
N PHE A 340 -15.62 -1.40 26.77
CA PHE A 340 -14.99 -2.53 26.10
C PHE A 340 -14.09 -2.06 24.95
N LEU A 341 -14.56 -1.14 24.12
CA LEU A 341 -13.75 -0.52 23.05
C LEU A 341 -12.62 0.34 23.61
N TRP A 342 -12.79 1.00 24.76
CA TRP A 342 -11.71 1.68 25.48
C TRP A 342 -10.61 0.68 25.85
N LEU A 343 -10.92 -0.43 26.54
CA LEU A 343 -9.92 -1.45 26.88
C LEU A 343 -9.21 -2.03 25.64
N LEU A 344 -9.92 -2.19 24.52
CA LEU A 344 -9.35 -2.64 23.25
C LEU A 344 -8.40 -1.60 22.62
N VAL A 345 -8.74 -0.31 22.65
CA VAL A 345 -7.85 0.77 22.19
C VAL A 345 -6.63 0.86 23.12
N ASP A 346 -6.85 0.86 24.42
CA ASP A 346 -5.83 0.94 25.48
C ASP A 346 -4.80 -0.19 25.34
N GLY A 347 -5.23 -1.45 25.39
CA GLY A 347 -4.34 -2.61 25.31
C GLY A 347 -3.45 -2.84 26.54
N LEU A 348 -3.67 -2.08 27.62
CA LEU A 348 -2.95 -2.12 28.89
C LEU A 348 -1.43 -2.00 28.72
N GLY A 349 -0.99 -1.23 27.71
CA GLY A 349 0.43 -1.03 27.38
C GLY A 349 1.16 -2.25 26.81
N VAL A 350 0.49 -3.40 26.61
CA VAL A 350 1.13 -4.65 26.13
C VAL A 350 0.63 -5.07 24.74
N LYS A 351 -0.69 -5.02 24.50
CA LYS A 351 -1.27 -5.32 23.18
C LYS A 351 -2.52 -4.47 22.91
N PRO A 352 -2.40 -3.29 22.28
CA PRO A 352 -3.54 -2.58 21.73
C PRO A 352 -4.15 -3.34 20.55
N ALA A 353 -5.46 -3.20 20.36
CA ALA A 353 -6.19 -3.85 19.28
C ALA A 353 -6.06 -3.08 17.96
N ASN A 354 -5.86 -3.81 16.87
CA ASN A 354 -6.03 -3.28 15.53
C ASN A 354 -7.53 -3.23 15.21
N ILE A 355 -8.07 -2.02 15.00
CA ILE A 355 -9.51 -1.75 14.86
C ILE A 355 -9.82 -1.12 13.49
N LEU A 356 -10.88 -1.61 12.83
CA LEU A 356 -11.38 -1.11 11.55
C LEU A 356 -12.83 -0.66 11.70
N VAL A 357 -13.08 0.65 11.55
CA VAL A 357 -14.44 1.21 11.50
C VAL A 357 -14.93 1.21 10.04
N ALA A 358 -15.86 0.31 9.71
CA ALA A 358 -16.42 0.13 8.38
C ALA A 358 -17.92 0.50 8.33
N GLY A 359 -18.39 0.87 7.14
CA GLY A 359 -19.74 1.42 6.95
C GLY A 359 -19.86 2.15 5.61
N GLY A 360 -21.09 2.50 5.21
CA GLY A 360 -21.34 3.31 4.02
C GLY A 360 -20.91 4.79 4.14
N THR A 361 -21.05 5.55 3.06
CA THR A 361 -20.74 7.00 3.04
C THR A 361 -21.69 7.77 3.97
N GLY A 362 -21.14 8.67 4.78
CA GLY A 362 -21.92 9.46 5.75
C GLY A 362 -22.49 8.69 6.95
N SER A 363 -22.13 7.41 7.14
CA SER A 363 -22.62 6.60 8.27
C SER A 363 -22.07 6.99 9.64
N GLY A 364 -20.96 7.75 9.67
CA GLY A 364 -20.31 8.22 10.91
C GLY A 364 -18.88 7.72 11.11
N LYS A 365 -18.31 6.95 10.18
CA LYS A 365 -17.00 6.27 10.34
C LYS A 365 -15.92 7.15 10.97
N THR A 366 -15.58 8.28 10.34
CA THR A 366 -14.54 9.21 10.83
C THR A 366 -14.89 9.79 12.20
N THR A 367 -16.17 10.02 12.49
CA THR A 367 -16.65 10.47 13.81
C THR A 367 -16.39 9.41 14.87
N THR A 368 -16.76 8.15 14.62
CA THR A 368 -16.52 7.05 15.57
C THR A 368 -15.04 6.73 15.71
N LEU A 369 -14.26 6.81 14.63
CA LEU A 369 -12.80 6.74 14.69
C LEU A 369 -12.20 7.86 15.57
N ASN A 370 -12.69 9.09 15.43
CA ASN A 370 -12.26 10.23 16.25
C ASN A 370 -12.61 10.04 17.73
N SER A 371 -13.84 9.59 18.04
CA SER A 371 -14.26 9.34 19.41
C SER A 371 -13.51 8.18 20.07
N LEU A 372 -13.13 7.13 19.31
CA LEU A 372 -12.33 6.02 19.83
C LEU A 372 -10.85 6.37 19.98
N ALA A 373 -10.31 7.23 19.11
CA ALA A 373 -8.94 7.72 19.23
C ALA A 373 -8.72 8.61 20.48
N MET A 374 -9.79 9.07 21.15
CA MET A 374 -9.69 9.71 22.48
C MET A 374 -9.24 8.74 23.58
N PHE A 375 -9.39 7.42 23.38
CA PHE A 375 -8.97 6.37 24.31
C PHE A 375 -7.51 5.92 24.13
N ILE A 376 -6.74 6.58 23.27
CA ILE A 376 -5.30 6.32 23.12
C ILE A 376 -4.56 6.91 24.34
N PRO A 377 -3.72 6.15 25.05
CA PRO A 377 -2.96 6.66 26.19
C PRO A 377 -2.11 7.89 25.83
N PRO A 378 -2.06 8.93 26.71
CA PRO A 378 -1.43 10.21 26.40
C PRO A 378 0.09 10.16 26.25
N SER A 379 0.73 9.04 26.63
CA SER A 379 2.15 8.77 26.48
C SER A 379 2.55 8.32 25.07
N GLU A 380 1.59 7.91 24.23
CA GLU A 380 1.84 7.32 22.92
C GLU A 380 1.97 8.35 21.79
N ARG A 381 2.87 8.08 20.83
CA ARG A 381 3.05 8.89 19.63
C ARG A 381 2.03 8.50 18.55
N VAL A 382 1.09 9.39 18.28
CA VAL A 382 0.02 9.20 17.28
C VAL A 382 0.38 9.88 15.98
N ILE A 383 0.21 9.20 14.84
CA ILE A 383 0.30 9.82 13.51
C ILE A 383 -1.00 9.56 12.74
N SER A 384 -1.71 10.62 12.35
CA SER A 384 -2.88 10.52 11.47
C SER A 384 -2.52 10.79 10.00
N ILE A 385 -3.18 10.06 9.11
CA ILE A 385 -3.00 10.13 7.65
C ILE A 385 -4.39 10.23 6.99
N GLU A 386 -4.64 11.28 6.23
CA GLU A 386 -5.99 11.63 5.78
C GLU A 386 -5.98 12.27 4.37
N ASP A 387 -6.99 11.98 3.52
CA ASP A 387 -7.17 12.67 2.23
C ASP A 387 -7.52 14.16 2.41
N THR A 388 -8.19 14.46 3.51
CA THR A 388 -8.45 15.80 4.02
C THR A 388 -8.52 15.65 5.53
N ALA A 389 -7.74 16.41 6.30
CA ALA A 389 -7.55 16.08 7.72
C ALA A 389 -8.79 16.44 8.58
N GLU A 390 -9.72 15.50 8.72
CA GLU A 390 -11.00 15.63 9.44
C GLU A 390 -10.84 15.42 10.96
N LEU A 391 -9.85 14.62 11.38
CA LEU A 391 -9.63 14.24 12.78
C LEU A 391 -9.25 15.44 13.67
N GLN A 392 -9.63 15.36 14.94
CA GLN A 392 -9.38 16.32 16.01
C GLN A 392 -9.21 15.51 17.32
N LEU A 393 -7.96 15.35 17.78
CA LEU A 393 -7.60 14.49 18.91
C LEU A 393 -7.06 15.32 20.09
N PRO A 394 -7.42 15.01 21.36
CA PRO A 394 -6.93 15.72 22.54
C PRO A 394 -5.57 15.17 22.99
N ILE A 395 -4.64 14.95 22.06
CA ILE A 395 -3.36 14.25 22.28
C ILE A 395 -2.19 15.17 21.93
N GLU A 396 -1.25 15.31 22.87
CA GLU A 396 -0.09 16.20 22.73
C GLU A 396 0.93 15.69 21.72
N HIS A 397 1.24 14.39 21.72
CA HIS A 397 2.27 13.80 20.85
C HIS A 397 1.72 13.36 19.48
N TRP A 398 0.88 14.19 18.87
CA TRP A 398 0.17 13.93 17.62
C TRP A 398 0.84 14.60 16.41
N VAL A 399 1.10 13.82 15.35
CA VAL A 399 1.52 14.33 14.04
C VAL A 399 0.42 14.10 13.01
N ARG A 400 0.17 15.10 12.17
CA ARG A 400 -0.87 15.08 11.13
C ARG A 400 -0.25 15.09 9.75
N LEU A 401 -0.67 14.16 8.90
CA LEU A 401 -0.25 14.06 7.50
C LEU A 401 -1.49 14.08 6.59
N GLU A 402 -1.42 14.86 5.52
CA GLU A 402 -2.51 15.08 4.56
C GLU A 402 -2.00 14.78 3.15
N THR A 403 -2.77 14.06 2.34
CA THR A 403 -2.37 13.73 0.95
C THR A 403 -2.23 14.98 0.10
N ARG A 404 -1.42 14.92 -0.96
CA ARG A 404 -1.25 16.05 -1.89
C ARG A 404 -1.53 15.60 -3.33
N PRO A 405 -2.57 16.11 -4.01
CA PRO A 405 -2.77 15.85 -5.43
C PRO A 405 -1.61 16.45 -6.26
N PRO A 406 -1.37 15.99 -7.49
CA PRO A 406 -0.34 16.53 -8.36
C PRO A 406 -0.56 18.03 -8.64
N ASN A 407 0.53 18.72 -8.97
CA ASN A 407 0.47 20.09 -9.48
C ASN A 407 -0.07 20.12 -10.92
N VAL A 408 -0.22 21.32 -11.48
CA VAL A 408 -0.75 21.54 -12.85
C VAL A 408 0.13 20.92 -13.96
N GLU A 409 1.38 20.55 -13.65
CA GLU A 409 2.29 19.85 -14.56
C GLU A 409 2.25 18.31 -14.40
N GLY A 410 1.35 17.78 -13.57
CA GLY A 410 1.27 16.34 -13.25
C GLY A 410 2.36 15.84 -12.30
N LYS A 411 3.02 16.73 -11.54
CA LYS A 411 4.17 16.39 -10.68
C LYS A 411 3.91 16.65 -9.20
N GLY A 412 4.63 15.92 -8.35
CA GLY A 412 4.65 16.16 -6.91
C GLY A 412 3.37 15.71 -6.18
N GLU A 413 2.64 14.75 -6.74
CA GLU A 413 1.66 13.99 -5.98
C GLU A 413 2.32 13.33 -4.75
N ILE A 414 1.56 13.21 -3.65
CA ILE A 414 1.92 12.43 -2.46
C ILE A 414 0.65 11.67 -2.09
N THR A 415 0.63 10.37 -2.40
CA THR A 415 -0.52 9.51 -2.17
C THR A 415 -0.65 9.15 -0.69
N MET A 416 -1.79 8.59 -0.29
CA MET A 416 -1.94 8.06 1.06
C MET A 416 -0.98 6.88 1.33
N ASP A 417 -0.66 6.10 0.30
CA ASP A 417 0.27 4.99 0.38
C ASP A 417 1.70 5.48 0.66
N ASP A 418 2.14 6.56 0.02
CA ASP A 418 3.43 7.22 0.31
C ASP A 418 3.51 7.71 1.76
N LEU A 419 2.42 8.29 2.27
CA LEU A 419 2.35 8.75 3.66
C LEU A 419 2.39 7.57 4.64
N VAL A 420 1.68 6.48 4.38
CA VAL A 420 1.74 5.27 5.22
C VAL A 420 3.16 4.69 5.19
N LYS A 421 3.79 4.56 4.01
CA LYS A 421 5.20 4.14 3.86
C LYS A 421 6.15 5.06 4.64
N ASN A 422 5.87 6.35 4.70
CA ASN A 422 6.66 7.32 5.46
C ASN A 422 6.45 7.21 6.98
N THR A 423 5.21 7.00 7.47
CA THR A 423 4.97 6.88 8.93
C THR A 423 5.73 5.73 9.57
N LEU A 424 5.97 4.63 8.86
CA LEU A 424 6.84 3.53 9.31
C LEU A 424 8.27 3.97 9.68
N ARG A 425 8.74 5.13 9.20
CA ARG A 425 10.06 5.72 9.54
C ARG A 425 9.98 6.76 10.67
N MET A 426 8.78 7.14 11.11
CA MET A 426 8.54 8.24 12.07
C MET A 426 8.35 7.77 13.53
N ARG A 427 8.60 6.47 13.79
CA ARG A 427 8.38 5.77 15.07
C ARG A 427 7.00 6.06 15.70
N PRO A 428 5.88 5.78 15.02
CA PRO A 428 4.56 5.83 15.62
C PRO A 428 4.38 4.69 16.62
N ASP A 429 3.66 4.97 17.70
CA ASP A 429 3.03 3.96 18.54
C ASP A 429 1.59 3.68 18.02
N ARG A 430 0.93 4.70 17.44
CA ARG A 430 -0.32 4.57 16.67
C ARG A 430 -0.22 5.19 15.29
N ILE A 431 -0.78 4.48 14.30
CA ILE A 431 -1.08 5.00 12.96
C ILE A 431 -2.60 5.00 12.81
N ILE A 432 -3.18 6.16 12.48
CA ILE A 432 -4.61 6.30 12.19
C ILE A 432 -4.76 6.71 10.73
N VAL A 433 -5.50 5.95 9.94
CA VAL A 433 -5.79 6.30 8.54
C VAL A 433 -7.27 6.60 8.38
N GLY A 434 -7.61 7.82 7.99
CA GLY A 434 -8.97 8.37 8.07
C GLY A 434 -9.98 7.75 7.10
N GLU A 435 -9.53 7.42 5.89
CA GLU A 435 -10.28 6.67 4.87
C GLU A 435 -9.30 5.73 4.16
N VAL A 436 -9.72 4.51 3.82
CA VAL A 436 -8.91 3.57 3.04
C VAL A 436 -9.75 2.90 1.96
N ARG A 437 -9.21 2.89 0.74
CA ARG A 437 -9.93 2.72 -0.53
C ARG A 437 -9.06 2.31 -1.75
N GLY A 438 -7.74 2.30 -1.63
CA GLY A 438 -6.76 2.08 -2.70
C GLY A 438 -5.52 1.29 -2.24
N PRO A 439 -4.35 1.45 -2.89
CA PRO A 439 -3.13 0.68 -2.56
C PRO A 439 -2.58 0.89 -1.15
N GLU A 440 -2.92 1.99 -0.46
CA GLU A 440 -2.61 2.19 0.97
C GLU A 440 -3.30 1.13 1.86
N ALA A 441 -4.41 0.56 1.34
CA ALA A 441 -5.02 -0.67 1.84
C ALA A 441 -4.15 -1.90 1.67
N ARG A 442 -2.91 -1.79 1.20
CA ARG A 442 -1.89 -2.84 1.25
C ARG A 442 -0.62 -2.44 2.02
N THR A 443 -0.50 -1.21 2.53
CA THR A 443 0.64 -0.80 3.38
C THR A 443 0.30 -0.61 4.87
N MET A 444 -0.91 -0.14 5.22
CA MET A 444 -1.19 0.26 6.63
C MET A 444 -1.16 -0.90 7.63
N PHE A 445 -1.65 -2.05 7.21
CA PHE A 445 -1.79 -3.29 7.98
C PHE A 445 -0.52 -4.16 7.67
N THR A 446 0.40 -3.73 6.78
CA THR A 446 1.82 -4.09 6.81
C THR A 446 2.43 -3.58 8.09
N ALA A 447 2.09 -2.35 8.54
CA ALA A 447 2.49 -1.87 9.86
C ALA A 447 1.97 -2.83 10.96
N MET A 448 0.69 -3.20 10.89
CA MET A 448 0.07 -4.20 11.79
C MET A 448 0.73 -5.58 11.69
N ASN A 449 1.33 -5.93 10.56
CA ASN A 449 2.11 -7.16 10.33
C ASN A 449 3.64 -6.96 10.43
N THR A 450 4.18 -5.79 10.82
CA THR A 450 5.64 -5.58 10.96
C THR A 450 6.18 -6.16 12.27
N GLY A 451 5.98 -7.46 12.42
CA GLY A 451 6.61 -8.38 13.35
C GLY A 451 6.84 -9.70 12.62
N HIS A 452 7.67 -9.68 11.58
CA HIS A 452 7.85 -10.80 10.64
C HIS A 452 8.55 -11.99 11.32
N ASP A 453 7.78 -12.93 11.88
CA ASP A 453 8.29 -14.23 12.35
C ASP A 453 8.43 -15.28 11.22
N GLY A 454 7.96 -14.95 10.01
CA GLY A 454 8.10 -15.77 8.81
C GLY A 454 9.49 -15.65 8.19
N ALA A 455 10.27 -16.72 8.13
CA ALA A 455 11.57 -16.74 7.46
C ALA A 455 11.93 -18.12 6.86
N LEU A 456 12.83 -18.14 5.88
CA LEU A 456 13.34 -19.31 5.17
C LEU A 456 14.69 -19.82 5.71
N TYR A 457 14.99 -21.07 5.43
CA TYR A 457 16.31 -21.68 5.67
C TYR A 457 17.37 -21.22 4.65
N ASP A 458 18.64 -21.15 5.05
CA ASP A 458 19.77 -20.62 4.26
C ASP A 458 19.96 -21.28 2.88
N PHE A 459 19.86 -22.60 2.78
CA PHE A 459 19.95 -23.39 1.55
C PHE A 459 18.70 -23.30 0.66
N SER A 460 17.78 -22.37 0.94
CA SER A 460 16.65 -22.07 0.03
C SER A 460 17.17 -21.32 -1.19
N VAL A 461 17.09 -21.97 -2.36
CA VAL A 461 17.52 -21.39 -3.64
C VAL A 461 16.46 -20.41 -4.12
N ILE A 462 16.82 -19.13 -4.19
CA ILE A 462 15.97 -18.03 -4.69
C ILE A 462 16.33 -17.67 -6.13
N GLN A 463 15.33 -17.27 -6.92
CA GLN A 463 15.53 -16.86 -8.32
C GLN A 463 15.68 -15.34 -8.44
N LEU A 464 16.84 -14.90 -8.96
CA LEU A 464 17.05 -13.53 -9.43
C LEU A 464 16.53 -13.34 -10.86
N SER A 465 16.13 -12.12 -11.22
CA SER A 465 15.52 -11.84 -12.53
C SER A 465 16.50 -11.90 -13.72
N ASN A 466 17.80 -11.79 -13.45
CA ASN A 466 18.88 -12.05 -14.41
C ASN A 466 19.07 -13.56 -14.67
N GLY A 467 18.20 -14.41 -14.12
CA GLY A 467 18.20 -15.86 -14.29
C GLY A 467 19.24 -16.60 -13.45
N ARG A 468 20.07 -15.89 -12.67
CA ARG A 468 20.97 -16.50 -11.68
C ARG A 468 20.13 -16.99 -10.49
N PHE A 469 20.46 -18.16 -9.98
CA PHE A 469 19.83 -18.74 -8.79
C PHE A 469 20.89 -18.80 -7.69
N VAL A 470 20.57 -18.27 -6.52
CA VAL A 470 21.51 -18.14 -5.39
C VAL A 470 20.88 -18.70 -4.13
N LEU A 471 21.69 -19.11 -3.15
CA LEU A 471 21.17 -19.45 -1.82
C LEU A 471 20.79 -18.16 -1.10
N ILE A 472 19.63 -18.13 -0.44
CA ILE A 472 19.20 -16.94 0.31
C ILE A 472 20.19 -16.61 1.43
N GLY A 473 20.75 -17.62 2.11
CA GLY A 473 21.78 -17.42 3.13
C GLY A 473 23.03 -16.77 2.56
N ASP A 474 23.61 -17.33 1.49
CA ASP A 474 24.82 -16.77 0.86
C ASP A 474 24.62 -15.32 0.41
N LEU A 475 23.51 -15.03 -0.28
CA LEU A 475 23.21 -13.69 -0.80
C LEU A 475 23.04 -12.68 0.33
N VAL A 476 22.26 -13.03 1.36
CA VAL A 476 22.00 -12.12 2.47
C VAL A 476 23.27 -11.95 3.32
N GLU A 477 24.04 -13.01 3.58
CA GLU A 477 25.31 -12.89 4.30
C GLU A 477 26.41 -12.13 3.53
N GLU A 478 26.43 -12.18 2.20
CA GLU A 478 27.29 -11.31 1.38
C GLU A 478 26.90 -9.84 1.55
N LEU A 479 25.59 -9.54 1.46
CA LEU A 479 25.06 -8.18 1.65
C LEU A 479 25.26 -7.69 3.10
N PHE A 480 25.14 -8.56 4.11
CA PHE A 480 25.41 -8.23 5.51
C PHE A 480 26.90 -7.97 5.79
N LYS A 481 27.81 -8.61 5.07
CA LYS A 481 29.25 -8.27 5.11
C LYS A 481 29.53 -6.95 4.38
N LYS A 482 28.94 -6.74 3.20
CA LYS A 482 29.10 -5.50 2.41
C LYS A 482 28.53 -4.27 3.13
N TYR A 483 27.43 -4.42 3.87
CA TYR A 483 26.70 -3.34 4.52
C TYR A 483 26.66 -3.48 6.05
N ALA A 484 27.74 -3.99 6.66
CA ALA A 484 27.88 -4.16 8.11
C ALA A 484 27.55 -2.87 8.91
N GLU A 485 27.97 -1.69 8.41
CA GLU A 485 27.69 -0.39 9.05
C GLU A 485 26.24 0.11 8.86
N LYS A 486 25.42 -0.57 8.04
CA LYS A 486 24.01 -0.24 7.80
C LYS A 486 23.02 -1.26 8.37
N ILE A 487 23.49 -2.26 9.13
CA ILE A 487 22.61 -3.24 9.78
C ILE A 487 21.67 -2.51 10.74
N LYS A 488 20.37 -2.75 10.58
CA LYS A 488 19.31 -2.24 11.45
C LYS A 488 18.68 -3.41 12.20
N THR A 489 18.62 -3.33 13.53
CA THR A 489 17.98 -4.36 14.37
C THR A 489 16.56 -3.95 14.72
N TYR A 490 15.62 -4.90 14.68
CA TYR A 490 14.24 -4.75 15.14
C TYR A 490 13.83 -6.02 15.92
N LYS A 491 13.66 -5.89 17.23
CA LYS A 491 13.53 -7.04 18.16
C LYS A 491 14.75 -7.98 17.99
N ASP A 492 14.54 -9.24 17.62
CA ASP A 492 15.58 -10.23 17.33
C ASP A 492 15.89 -10.39 15.83
N LEU A 493 15.21 -9.62 14.96
CA LEU A 493 15.49 -9.54 13.52
C LEU A 493 16.55 -8.49 13.23
N GLU A 494 17.42 -8.79 12.27
CA GLU A 494 18.33 -7.83 11.66
C GLU A 494 17.97 -7.66 10.18
N TYR A 495 18.09 -6.43 9.66
CA TYR A 495 17.81 -6.16 8.25
C TYR A 495 18.70 -5.06 7.67
N ILE A 496 18.80 -5.07 6.34
CA ILE A 496 19.47 -4.03 5.56
C ILE A 496 18.51 -3.52 4.49
N GLU A 497 18.45 -2.21 4.35
CA GLU A 497 17.67 -1.49 3.33
C GLU A 497 18.61 -1.15 2.17
N LEU A 498 18.33 -1.67 0.98
CA LEU A 498 19.27 -1.70 -0.13
C LEU A 498 19.34 -0.36 -0.88
N ASN A 499 20.58 0.08 -1.16
CA ASN A 499 20.87 1.15 -2.10
C ASN A 499 20.35 0.79 -3.50
N GLU A 500 20.03 1.78 -4.34
CA GLU A 500 19.55 1.55 -5.71
C GLU A 500 20.52 0.71 -6.57
N GLU A 501 21.83 0.87 -6.35
CA GLU A 501 22.89 0.11 -7.02
C GLU A 501 22.95 -1.39 -6.64
N ASP A 502 22.34 -1.77 -5.51
CA ASP A 502 22.35 -3.12 -4.94
C ASP A 502 20.97 -3.79 -4.92
N ARG A 503 19.92 -3.04 -5.28
CA ARG A 503 18.57 -3.57 -5.48
C ARG A 503 18.59 -4.62 -6.59
N PHE A 504 18.25 -5.84 -6.24
CA PHE A 504 18.10 -6.95 -7.19
C PHE A 504 16.63 -7.32 -7.34
N GLU A 505 16.20 -7.63 -8.56
CA GLU A 505 14.87 -8.19 -8.80
C GLU A 505 14.86 -9.69 -8.53
N VAL A 506 13.77 -10.18 -7.93
CA VAL A 506 13.45 -11.62 -7.83
C VAL A 506 12.24 -11.98 -8.68
N VAL A 507 12.11 -13.27 -9.00
CA VAL A 507 10.90 -13.79 -9.66
C VAL A 507 9.80 -14.01 -8.62
N SER A 508 8.67 -13.39 -8.92
CA SER A 508 7.43 -13.33 -8.16
C SER A 508 6.28 -13.80 -9.05
N VAL A 509 5.08 -13.96 -8.48
CA VAL A 509 3.87 -14.37 -9.19
C VAL A 509 2.72 -13.47 -8.76
N SER A 510 2.10 -12.80 -9.73
CA SER A 510 1.01 -11.87 -9.50
C SER A 510 -0.36 -12.58 -9.34
N PRO A 511 -1.44 -11.89 -8.93
CA PRO A 511 -2.74 -12.51 -8.67
C PRO A 511 -3.42 -13.20 -9.86
N ASP A 512 -2.97 -12.94 -11.09
CA ASP A 512 -3.35 -13.65 -12.31
C ASP A 512 -2.60 -14.98 -12.53
N LEU A 513 -1.73 -15.33 -11.58
CA LEU A 513 -0.80 -16.45 -11.58
C LEU A 513 0.27 -16.37 -12.69
N LYS A 514 0.59 -15.18 -13.19
CA LYS A 514 1.70 -14.93 -14.10
C LYS A 514 3.00 -14.58 -13.37
N ALA A 515 4.10 -15.05 -13.94
CA ALA A 515 5.42 -14.83 -13.38
C ALA A 515 5.96 -13.44 -13.75
N ASN A 516 6.19 -12.62 -12.73
CA ASN A 516 6.68 -11.26 -12.86
C ASN A 516 8.04 -11.09 -12.16
N LYS A 517 8.61 -9.90 -12.31
CA LYS A 517 9.90 -9.50 -11.75
C LYS A 517 9.65 -8.29 -10.85
N HIS A 518 10.03 -8.39 -9.59
CA HIS A 518 9.86 -7.29 -8.65
C HIS A 518 11.10 -7.12 -7.78
N VAL A 519 11.38 -5.86 -7.43
CA VAL A 519 12.62 -5.44 -6.79
C VAL A 519 12.64 -5.83 -5.31
N VAL A 520 13.76 -6.33 -4.82
CA VAL A 520 14.01 -6.51 -3.39
C VAL A 520 14.59 -5.22 -2.84
N SER A 521 13.90 -4.62 -1.88
CA SER A 521 14.31 -3.37 -1.22
C SER A 521 14.89 -3.59 0.18
N ARG A 522 14.63 -4.75 0.81
CA ARG A 522 15.24 -5.14 2.09
C ARG A 522 15.56 -6.62 2.13
N VAL A 523 16.69 -6.95 2.76
CA VAL A 523 17.08 -8.31 3.13
C VAL A 523 17.08 -8.45 4.64
N TRP A 524 16.58 -9.58 5.14
CA TRP A 524 16.39 -9.86 6.57
C TRP A 524 17.12 -11.14 6.96
N ARG A 525 17.65 -11.17 8.19
CA ARG A 525 18.07 -12.39 8.88
C ARG A 525 17.62 -12.36 10.34
N ARG A 526 17.41 -13.52 10.94
CA ARG A 526 17.09 -13.71 12.35
C ARG A 526 17.85 -14.92 12.87
N LYS A 527 18.44 -14.85 14.07
CA LYS A 527 18.96 -16.06 14.72
C LYS A 527 17.81 -16.99 15.10
N VAL A 528 18.03 -18.29 14.92
CA VAL A 528 17.11 -19.31 15.43
C VAL A 528 16.99 -19.18 16.95
N ARG A 529 15.76 -19.14 17.48
CA ARG A 529 15.51 -19.03 18.93
C ARG A 529 15.79 -20.38 19.60
N GLU A 530 16.24 -20.37 20.85
CA GLU A 530 16.50 -21.63 21.58
C GLU A 530 15.21 -22.46 21.73
N GLY A 531 15.26 -23.71 21.28
CA GLY A 531 14.11 -24.63 21.26
C GLY A 531 13.17 -24.46 20.07
N GLU A 532 13.41 -23.50 19.17
CA GLU A 532 12.63 -23.32 17.94
C GLU A 532 12.69 -24.56 17.03
N LYS A 533 11.56 -24.93 16.42
CA LYS A 533 11.45 -26.01 15.44
C LYS A 533 11.00 -25.43 14.10
N LEU A 534 11.70 -25.77 13.03
CA LEU A 534 11.33 -25.39 11.67
C LEU A 534 10.46 -26.49 11.04
N ILE A 535 9.71 -26.13 10.00
CA ILE A 535 8.91 -27.08 9.21
C ILE A 535 9.67 -27.37 7.92
N ARG A 536 9.92 -28.65 7.66
CA ARG A 536 10.34 -29.16 6.35
C ARG A 536 9.11 -29.65 5.60
N ILE A 537 8.92 -29.16 4.38
CA ILE A 537 7.84 -29.57 3.48
C ILE A 537 8.45 -30.30 2.28
N LYS A 538 7.98 -31.52 2.01
CA LYS A 538 8.31 -32.30 0.81
C LYS A 538 7.09 -32.44 -0.08
N THR A 539 7.27 -32.25 -1.38
CA THR A 539 6.22 -32.29 -2.41
C THR A 539 6.43 -33.46 -3.38
N ARG A 540 5.40 -33.89 -4.13
CA ARG A 540 5.44 -35.14 -4.92
C ARG A 540 6.37 -35.09 -6.14
N THR A 541 6.61 -33.94 -6.75
CA THR A 541 7.68 -33.76 -7.74
C THR A 541 9.03 -33.46 -7.09
N GLY A 542 9.15 -33.63 -5.78
CA GLY A 542 10.42 -33.66 -5.06
C GLY A 542 11.04 -32.30 -4.77
N ASN A 543 10.25 -31.23 -4.82
CA ASN A 543 10.65 -29.93 -4.27
C ASN A 543 10.61 -30.05 -2.73
N GLU A 544 11.69 -29.63 -2.06
CA GLU A 544 11.81 -29.61 -0.60
C GLU A 544 12.24 -28.22 -0.13
N ILE A 545 11.51 -27.66 0.84
CA ILE A 545 11.77 -26.36 1.46
C ILE A 545 11.71 -26.48 2.99
N ILE A 546 12.51 -25.67 3.69
CA ILE A 546 12.54 -25.57 5.16
C ILE A 546 12.34 -24.11 5.54
N LEU A 547 11.44 -23.85 6.48
CA LEU A 547 10.93 -22.52 6.82
C LEU A 547 10.38 -22.48 8.25
N THR A 548 10.22 -21.29 8.82
CA THR A 548 9.57 -21.12 10.13
C THR A 548 8.08 -21.51 10.03
N ARG A 549 7.51 -21.99 11.15
CA ARG A 549 6.12 -22.50 11.22
C ARG A 549 5.09 -21.57 10.57
N ASN A 550 5.24 -20.26 10.82
CA ASN A 550 4.30 -19.22 10.42
C ASN A 550 4.57 -18.66 9.01
N HIS A 551 5.68 -19.04 8.35
CA HIS A 551 6.00 -18.51 7.04
C HIS A 551 5.01 -19.06 5.98
N PRO A 552 4.38 -18.20 5.15
CA PRO A 552 3.23 -18.61 4.34
C PRO A 552 3.60 -19.04 2.92
N LEU A 553 3.00 -20.13 2.45
CA LEU A 553 3.10 -20.62 1.07
C LEU A 553 1.76 -20.52 0.36
N PHE A 554 1.75 -20.40 -0.98
CA PHE A 554 0.50 -20.42 -1.75
C PHE A 554 0.03 -21.86 -1.97
N ALA A 555 -1.26 -22.12 -1.72
CA ALA A 555 -1.89 -23.42 -1.83
C ALA A 555 -3.27 -23.33 -2.50
N PHE A 556 -3.68 -24.41 -3.17
CA PHE A 556 -5.01 -24.51 -3.78
C PHE A 556 -6.01 -25.09 -2.78
N SER A 557 -7.12 -24.39 -2.60
CA SER A 557 -8.27 -24.86 -1.82
C SER A 557 -9.55 -24.59 -2.61
N ASN A 558 -10.50 -25.54 -2.57
CA ASN A 558 -11.85 -25.61 -3.19
C ASN A 558 -12.15 -24.95 -4.56
N GLY A 559 -11.17 -24.38 -5.27
CA GLY A 559 -11.34 -23.65 -6.51
C GLY A 559 -10.59 -22.31 -6.62
N ASP A 560 -9.93 -21.86 -5.56
CA ASP A 560 -9.18 -20.60 -5.50
C ASP A 560 -7.76 -20.82 -4.90
N VAL A 561 -6.95 -19.76 -4.89
CA VAL A 561 -5.57 -19.78 -4.38
C VAL A 561 -5.48 -19.05 -3.05
N VAL A 562 -5.22 -19.79 -1.98
CA VAL A 562 -5.07 -19.27 -0.63
C VAL A 562 -3.61 -19.27 -0.20
N ARG A 563 -3.20 -18.30 0.61
CA ARG A 563 -1.91 -18.38 1.33
C ARG A 563 -2.13 -19.17 2.62
N LYS A 564 -1.22 -20.09 2.95
CA LYS A 564 -1.34 -21.05 4.05
C LYS A 564 0.03 -21.27 4.71
N GLU A 565 0.08 -21.17 6.03
CA GLU A 565 1.31 -21.29 6.83
C GLU A 565 1.87 -22.71 6.83
N ALA A 566 3.19 -22.84 7.02
CA ALA A 566 3.89 -24.12 6.97
C ALA A 566 3.34 -25.16 7.96
N GLU A 567 3.05 -24.76 9.21
CA GLU A 567 2.46 -25.66 10.22
C GLU A 567 1.02 -26.10 9.91
N LYS A 568 0.30 -25.34 9.06
CA LYS A 568 -1.11 -25.62 8.72
C LYS A 568 -1.23 -26.52 7.48
N LEU A 569 -0.16 -26.70 6.71
CA LEU A 569 -0.12 -27.61 5.56
C LEU A 569 -0.16 -29.08 6.01
N LYS A 570 -0.84 -29.91 5.22
CA LYS A 570 -1.10 -31.32 5.50
C LYS A 570 -0.75 -32.17 4.28
N VAL A 571 -0.37 -33.43 4.49
CA VAL A 571 -0.16 -34.39 3.41
C VAL A 571 -1.45 -34.51 2.58
N GLY A 572 -1.33 -34.29 1.27
CA GLY A 572 -2.46 -34.21 0.33
C GLY A 572 -2.84 -32.80 -0.11
N ASP A 573 -2.41 -31.74 0.59
CA ASP A 573 -2.58 -30.34 0.14
C ASP A 573 -1.86 -30.11 -1.20
N ARG A 574 -2.25 -29.05 -1.93
CA ARG A 574 -1.65 -28.63 -3.20
C ARG A 574 -0.93 -27.30 -3.04
N VAL A 575 0.38 -27.24 -3.20
CA VAL A 575 1.15 -25.98 -3.17
C VAL A 575 1.48 -25.48 -4.58
N ALA A 576 1.61 -24.16 -4.73
CA ALA A 576 2.03 -23.52 -5.97
C ALA A 576 3.53 -23.69 -6.18
N VAL A 577 3.91 -24.31 -7.31
CA VAL A 577 5.29 -24.53 -7.72
C VAL A 577 5.51 -23.93 -9.10
N MET A 578 6.60 -23.21 -9.32
CA MET A 578 6.91 -22.54 -10.57
C MET A 578 7.10 -23.54 -11.73
N MET A 579 6.29 -23.44 -12.79
CA MET A 579 6.25 -24.44 -13.88
C MET A 579 7.35 -24.26 -14.91
N ARG A 580 7.81 -23.01 -15.12
CA ARG A 580 9.00 -22.71 -15.90
C ARG A 580 9.60 -21.38 -15.44
N PRO A 581 10.81 -21.36 -14.85
CA PRO A 581 11.49 -20.11 -14.53
C PRO A 581 11.70 -19.28 -15.82
N PRO A 582 11.53 -17.94 -15.79
CA PRO A 582 11.78 -17.11 -16.97
C PRO A 582 13.24 -17.25 -17.42
N SER A 583 13.43 -17.54 -18.71
CA SER A 583 14.76 -17.63 -19.32
C SER A 583 15.44 -16.25 -19.33
N PRO A 584 16.70 -16.14 -18.87
CA PRO A 584 17.44 -14.87 -18.97
C PRO A 584 17.85 -14.58 -20.42
N PRO A 585 18.26 -13.32 -20.70
CA PRO A 585 18.95 -12.99 -21.94
C PRO A 585 20.16 -13.90 -22.13
N GLN A 586 20.23 -14.60 -23.26
CA GLN A 586 21.34 -15.49 -23.56
C GLN A 586 22.56 -14.63 -23.88
N THR A 587 23.54 -14.63 -22.97
CA THR A 587 24.77 -13.85 -23.12
C THR A 587 25.87 -14.69 -23.78
N LYS A 588 26.85 -13.99 -24.36
CA LYS A 588 28.11 -14.60 -24.78
C LYS A 588 28.93 -14.93 -23.53
N ALA A 589 29.41 -16.16 -23.43
CA ALA A 589 30.23 -16.63 -22.30
C ALA A 589 31.69 -16.15 -22.44
N VAL A 590 31.89 -14.84 -22.48
CA VAL A 590 33.18 -14.19 -22.69
C VAL A 590 34.11 -14.48 -21.52
N VAL A 591 35.35 -14.87 -21.82
CA VAL A 591 36.40 -15.12 -20.83
C VAL A 591 37.11 -13.82 -20.50
N ASP A 592 37.20 -13.48 -19.21
CA ASP A 592 37.97 -12.32 -18.73
C ASP A 592 39.45 -12.45 -19.12
N PRO A 593 40.02 -11.49 -19.89
CA PRO A 593 41.45 -11.43 -20.19
C PRO A 593 42.37 -11.66 -19.00
N ALA A 594 42.00 -11.15 -17.81
CA ALA A 594 42.84 -11.19 -16.62
C ALA A 594 43.15 -12.61 -16.14
N ILE A 595 42.36 -13.64 -16.50
CA ILE A 595 42.69 -15.01 -16.13
C ILE A 595 44.02 -15.47 -16.73
N TYR A 596 44.44 -14.91 -17.87
CA TYR A 596 45.62 -15.36 -18.63
C TYR A 596 46.96 -14.89 -18.05
N VAL A 597 46.93 -13.97 -17.09
CA VAL A 597 48.10 -13.52 -16.31
C VAL A 597 48.88 -14.73 -15.77
N LYS A 598 50.12 -14.90 -16.25
CA LYS A 598 51.05 -15.98 -15.84
C LYS A 598 50.54 -17.42 -16.09
N ILE A 599 49.59 -17.64 -17.02
CA ILE A 599 49.22 -19.01 -17.47
C ILE A 599 50.31 -19.60 -18.37
N SER A 600 50.88 -18.79 -19.25
CA SER A 600 51.96 -19.16 -20.19
C SER A 600 52.96 -18.03 -20.36
N ASP A 601 54.11 -18.32 -20.98
CA ASP A 601 55.22 -17.36 -21.12
C ASP A 601 54.96 -16.37 -22.28
N TYR A 602 54.28 -16.86 -23.34
CA TYR A 602 54.01 -16.13 -24.58
C TYR A 602 52.58 -16.35 -25.08
N TYR A 603 52.09 -15.36 -25.82
CA TYR A 603 51.02 -15.48 -26.81
C TYR A 603 51.61 -15.78 -28.20
N LEU A 604 50.93 -16.59 -29.01
CA LEU A 604 51.19 -16.72 -30.44
C LEU A 604 50.19 -15.88 -31.24
N VAL A 605 50.73 -15.00 -32.09
CA VAL A 605 49.97 -14.02 -32.89
C VAL A 605 50.30 -14.22 -34.37
N PRO A 606 49.32 -14.30 -35.28
CA PRO A 606 49.55 -14.40 -36.71
C PRO A 606 49.97 -13.04 -37.30
N ASN A 607 51.08 -13.03 -38.04
CA ASN A 607 51.65 -11.83 -38.67
C ASN A 607 51.76 -11.96 -40.21
N GLY A 608 50.74 -12.56 -40.83
CA GLY A 608 50.62 -12.75 -42.29
C GLY A 608 51.58 -13.78 -42.92
N LYS A 609 52.79 -13.96 -42.36
CA LYS A 609 53.82 -14.90 -42.82
C LYS A 609 54.00 -16.13 -41.90
N GLY A 610 53.19 -16.23 -40.85
CA GLY A 610 53.31 -17.25 -39.79
C GLY A 610 52.94 -16.71 -38.42
N MET A 611 53.26 -17.46 -37.36
CA MET A 611 53.06 -17.05 -35.96
C MET A 611 54.32 -16.39 -35.40
N ILE A 612 54.15 -15.28 -34.69
CA ILE A 612 55.19 -14.66 -33.85
C ILE A 612 54.89 -14.88 -32.37
N LYS A 613 55.93 -14.96 -31.54
CA LYS A 613 55.82 -14.98 -30.08
C LYS A 613 55.76 -13.54 -29.55
N VAL A 614 54.76 -13.24 -28.73
CA VAL A 614 54.63 -11.99 -27.97
C VAL A 614 54.65 -12.36 -26.48
N PRO A 615 55.42 -11.69 -25.60
CA PRO A 615 55.41 -12.00 -24.16
C PRO A 615 54.00 -11.91 -23.56
N ASN A 616 53.71 -12.75 -22.55
CA ASN A 616 52.45 -12.67 -21.81
C ASN A 616 52.55 -11.64 -20.67
N ASP A 617 52.05 -10.44 -20.94
CA ASP A 617 51.87 -9.34 -19.97
C ASP A 617 50.59 -9.46 -19.12
N GLY A 618 49.67 -10.35 -19.52
CA GLY A 618 48.35 -10.55 -18.90
C GLY A 618 47.15 -10.14 -19.78
N ILE A 619 47.36 -9.47 -20.92
CA ILE A 619 46.27 -9.01 -21.79
C ILE A 619 46.44 -9.61 -23.20
N PRO A 620 45.65 -10.63 -23.61
CA PRO A 620 45.82 -11.28 -24.90
C PRO A 620 45.58 -10.32 -26.09
N PRO A 621 46.61 -10.01 -26.91
CA PRO A 621 46.45 -9.14 -28.08
C PRO A 621 45.32 -9.64 -28.98
N GLU A 622 44.55 -8.76 -29.63
CA GLU A 622 43.32 -9.14 -30.37
C GLU A 622 43.49 -10.34 -31.30
N LYS A 623 44.61 -10.37 -32.04
CA LYS A 623 44.93 -11.42 -33.02
C LYS A 623 45.52 -12.69 -32.39
N ALA A 624 45.84 -12.72 -31.10
CA ALA A 624 46.41 -13.89 -30.44
C ALA A 624 45.48 -15.11 -30.51
N GLN A 625 46.04 -16.26 -30.91
CA GLN A 625 45.31 -17.51 -31.14
C GLN A 625 45.71 -18.64 -30.18
N TYR A 626 46.94 -18.63 -29.65
CA TYR A 626 47.44 -19.67 -28.76
C TYR A 626 48.28 -19.11 -27.61
N LEU A 627 48.32 -19.88 -26.52
CA LEU A 627 49.21 -19.76 -25.37
C LEU A 627 50.39 -20.72 -25.56
N LEU A 628 51.61 -20.29 -25.18
CA LEU A 628 52.81 -21.10 -25.29
C LEU A 628 53.78 -20.82 -24.14
N SER A 629 54.39 -21.86 -23.58
CA SER A 629 55.57 -21.76 -22.71
C SER A 629 56.75 -22.52 -23.31
N VAL A 630 57.95 -22.31 -22.75
CA VAL A 630 59.14 -23.09 -23.10
C VAL A 630 58.86 -24.59 -22.91
N ASN A 631 59.17 -25.39 -23.93
CA ASN A 631 58.98 -26.84 -23.98
C ASN A 631 57.52 -27.34 -23.79
N SER A 632 56.50 -26.51 -24.07
CA SER A 632 55.10 -26.94 -24.14
C SER A 632 54.56 -27.01 -25.57
N TYR A 633 53.50 -27.80 -25.78
CA TYR A 633 52.64 -27.65 -26.95
C TYR A 633 51.88 -26.32 -26.89
N PRO A 634 51.53 -25.69 -28.02
CA PRO A 634 50.62 -24.55 -28.05
C PRO A 634 49.21 -24.96 -27.62
N VAL A 635 48.58 -24.17 -26.75
CA VAL A 635 47.19 -24.37 -26.32
C VAL A 635 46.32 -23.26 -26.91
N LYS A 636 45.22 -23.61 -27.57
CA LYS A 636 44.29 -22.64 -28.20
C LYS A 636 43.70 -21.70 -27.15
N LEU A 637 43.78 -20.40 -27.41
CA LEU A 637 43.29 -19.35 -26.52
C LEU A 637 41.75 -19.25 -26.60
N VAL A 638 41.08 -19.09 -25.47
CA VAL A 638 39.61 -19.08 -25.35
C VAL A 638 39.15 -17.65 -25.05
N ARG A 639 38.46 -17.01 -25.99
CA ARG A 639 37.82 -15.69 -25.75
C ARG A 639 36.35 -15.82 -25.35
N GLU A 640 35.72 -16.94 -25.70
CA GLU A 640 34.33 -17.27 -25.42
C GLU A 640 34.24 -18.78 -25.18
N VAL A 641 33.56 -19.21 -24.11
CA VAL A 641 33.38 -20.63 -23.79
C VAL A 641 32.41 -21.27 -24.76
N ASP A 642 32.83 -22.38 -25.39
CA ASP A 642 31.99 -23.16 -26.30
C ASP A 642 31.42 -24.44 -25.65
N GLU A 643 30.51 -25.08 -26.38
CA GLU A 643 29.80 -26.30 -26.00
C GLU A 643 30.76 -27.46 -25.67
N LYS A 644 31.88 -27.55 -26.42
CA LYS A 644 32.91 -28.58 -26.28
C LYS A 644 33.67 -28.41 -24.97
N LEU A 645 34.11 -27.18 -24.69
CA LEU A 645 34.81 -26.83 -23.46
C LEU A 645 33.91 -26.98 -22.23
N SER A 646 32.62 -26.68 -22.38
CA SER A 646 31.61 -26.88 -21.32
C SER A 646 31.34 -28.36 -21.02
N TYR A 647 31.21 -29.19 -22.06
CA TYR A 647 31.16 -30.66 -21.91
C TYR A 647 32.39 -31.20 -21.19
N LEU A 648 33.59 -30.77 -21.61
CA LEU A 648 34.86 -31.16 -21.00
C LEU A 648 34.93 -30.79 -19.51
N ALA A 649 34.45 -29.60 -19.12
CA ALA A 649 34.39 -29.19 -17.72
C ALA A 649 33.48 -30.12 -16.89
N GLY A 650 32.32 -30.52 -17.43
CA GLY A 650 31.43 -31.50 -16.80
C GLY A 650 32.11 -32.86 -16.58
N VAL A 651 32.77 -33.40 -17.61
CA VAL A 651 33.54 -34.66 -17.53
C VAL A 651 34.68 -34.58 -16.52
N ILE A 652 35.40 -33.45 -16.47
CA ILE A 652 36.49 -33.25 -15.48
C ILE A 652 35.93 -33.16 -14.06
N LEU A 653 34.72 -32.64 -13.86
CA LEU A 653 34.06 -32.55 -12.55
C LEU A 653 33.38 -33.86 -12.11
N GLY A 654 33.03 -34.76 -13.02
CA GLY A 654 32.67 -36.16 -12.76
C GLY A 654 33.90 -37.09 -12.62
N ASP A 655 34.23 -37.86 -13.66
CA ASP A 655 35.31 -38.88 -13.63
C ASP A 655 36.74 -38.31 -13.60
N GLY A 656 36.92 -37.03 -13.93
CA GLY A 656 38.25 -36.43 -14.03
C GLY A 656 38.87 -35.92 -12.73
N TYR A 657 40.06 -35.35 -12.84
CA TYR A 657 40.65 -34.41 -11.87
C TYR A 657 41.79 -33.61 -12.51
N ILE A 658 42.08 -32.45 -11.94
CA ILE A 658 43.32 -31.69 -12.19
C ILE A 658 44.33 -32.08 -11.12
N SER A 659 45.58 -32.36 -11.48
CA SER A 659 46.62 -32.74 -10.51
C SER A 659 46.86 -31.62 -9.48
N SER A 660 47.25 -31.98 -8.25
CA SER A 660 47.46 -31.01 -7.16
C SER A 660 48.49 -29.92 -7.51
N ASN A 661 49.52 -30.29 -8.28
CA ASN A 661 50.54 -29.38 -8.80
C ASN A 661 50.16 -28.68 -10.13
N GLY A 662 48.98 -28.97 -10.69
CA GLY A 662 48.45 -28.35 -11.92
C GLY A 662 49.14 -28.75 -13.23
N TYR A 663 49.98 -29.79 -13.26
CA TYR A 663 50.73 -30.19 -14.46
C TYR A 663 49.92 -31.06 -15.44
N TYR A 664 48.88 -31.76 -14.99
CA TYR A 664 48.06 -32.61 -15.85
C TYR A 664 46.59 -32.65 -15.44
N ILE A 665 45.74 -32.99 -16.41
CA ILE A 665 44.37 -33.47 -16.19
C ILE A 665 44.39 -34.98 -16.40
N SER A 666 43.60 -35.73 -15.64
CA SER A 666 43.33 -37.14 -15.96
C SER A 666 41.86 -37.48 -15.76
N ALA A 667 41.31 -38.36 -16.58
CA ALA A 667 39.94 -38.86 -16.46
C ALA A 667 39.86 -40.36 -16.78
N THR A 668 38.77 -40.99 -16.37
CA THR A 668 38.54 -42.44 -16.44
C THR A 668 37.29 -42.73 -17.27
N PHE A 669 37.35 -43.73 -18.15
CA PHE A 669 36.29 -44.04 -19.12
C PHE A 669 36.07 -45.54 -19.20
N ASP A 670 34.80 -45.96 -19.19
CA ASP A 670 34.36 -47.36 -19.37
C ASP A 670 33.53 -47.56 -20.66
N ASP A 671 33.48 -46.54 -21.52
CA ASP A 671 32.75 -46.51 -22.79
C ASP A 671 33.60 -45.77 -23.85
N GLU A 672 33.79 -46.39 -25.01
CA GLU A 672 34.72 -45.92 -26.05
C GLU A 672 34.26 -44.59 -26.67
N ALA A 673 32.96 -44.44 -26.97
CA ALA A 673 32.41 -43.21 -27.52
C ALA A 673 32.44 -42.02 -26.54
N TYR A 674 32.44 -42.30 -25.23
CA TYR A 674 32.65 -41.31 -24.18
C TYR A 674 34.12 -40.86 -24.11
N MET A 675 35.07 -41.82 -24.17
CA MET A 675 36.50 -41.54 -24.25
C MET A 675 36.86 -40.73 -25.50
N ASP A 676 36.36 -41.12 -26.68
CA ASP A 676 36.64 -40.44 -27.95
C ASP A 676 36.11 -39.01 -27.96
N ALA A 677 34.95 -38.76 -27.35
CA ALA A 677 34.41 -37.41 -27.19
C ALA A 677 35.34 -36.53 -26.33
N PHE A 678 35.89 -37.06 -25.23
CA PHE A 678 36.89 -36.34 -24.42
C PHE A 678 38.19 -36.07 -25.20
N VAL A 679 38.74 -37.10 -25.86
CA VAL A 679 40.00 -36.99 -26.62
C VAL A 679 39.85 -36.01 -27.79
N SER A 680 38.74 -36.05 -28.54
CA SER A 680 38.47 -35.13 -29.64
C SER A 680 38.47 -33.66 -29.18
N VAL A 681 37.87 -33.36 -28.02
CA VAL A 681 37.89 -31.98 -27.50
C VAL A 681 39.30 -31.58 -27.06
N VAL A 682 40.08 -32.48 -26.44
CA VAL A 682 41.47 -32.19 -26.07
C VAL A 682 42.32 -31.86 -27.31
N SER A 683 42.17 -32.60 -28.41
CA SER A 683 42.89 -32.34 -29.67
C SER A 683 42.48 -31.03 -30.36
N ASP A 684 41.22 -30.60 -30.24
CA ASP A 684 40.76 -29.28 -30.74
C ASP A 684 41.41 -28.09 -30.00
N PHE A 685 41.76 -28.26 -28.72
CA PHE A 685 42.39 -27.23 -27.89
C PHE A 685 43.92 -27.34 -27.80
N ILE A 686 44.51 -28.52 -28.06
CA ILE A 686 45.96 -28.72 -28.10
C ILE A 686 46.35 -29.42 -29.43
N PRO A 687 46.55 -28.67 -30.53
CA PRO A 687 46.83 -29.26 -31.83
C PRO A 687 48.11 -30.11 -31.83
N ASN A 688 48.05 -31.27 -32.51
CA ASN A 688 49.12 -32.27 -32.60
C ASN A 688 49.56 -32.91 -31.27
N TYR A 689 48.81 -32.70 -30.17
CA TYR A 689 49.04 -33.40 -28.91
C TYR A 689 48.30 -34.75 -28.87
N VAL A 690 48.99 -35.80 -28.41
CA VAL A 690 48.43 -37.13 -28.17
C VAL A 690 48.39 -37.40 -26.66
N PRO A 691 47.20 -37.57 -26.05
CA PRO A 691 47.08 -37.93 -24.64
C PRO A 691 47.72 -39.29 -24.30
N SER A 692 48.16 -39.47 -23.06
CA SER A 692 48.59 -40.78 -22.57
C SER A 692 47.37 -41.62 -22.21
N ILE A 693 47.16 -42.73 -22.93
CA ILE A 693 46.03 -43.66 -22.74
C ILE A 693 46.54 -44.95 -22.11
N ARG A 694 45.92 -45.41 -21.01
CA ARG A 694 46.26 -46.66 -20.30
C ARG A 694 45.01 -47.45 -19.94
N LYS A 695 44.91 -48.68 -20.44
CA LYS A 695 43.77 -49.59 -20.19
C LYS A 695 44.04 -50.49 -18.99
N ASN A 696 43.16 -50.46 -18.00
CA ASN A 696 43.24 -51.20 -16.74
C ASN A 696 41.99 -52.09 -16.59
N GLY A 697 42.00 -53.25 -17.26
CA GLY A 697 40.84 -54.16 -17.26
C GLY A 697 39.61 -53.52 -17.90
N ASP A 698 38.57 -53.29 -17.09
CA ASP A 698 37.24 -52.83 -17.52
C ASP A 698 37.18 -51.32 -17.85
N TYR A 699 38.22 -50.55 -17.51
CA TYR A 699 38.25 -49.10 -17.74
C TYR A 699 39.58 -48.62 -18.35
N THR A 700 39.56 -47.42 -18.92
CA THR A 700 40.69 -46.75 -19.55
C THR A 700 40.92 -45.39 -18.91
N ILE A 701 42.17 -45.11 -18.51
CA ILE A 701 42.60 -43.80 -18.01
C ILE A 701 43.20 -43.01 -19.17
N VAL A 702 42.73 -41.78 -19.38
CA VAL A 702 43.37 -40.80 -20.27
C VAL A 702 44.02 -39.71 -19.41
N THR A 703 45.28 -39.40 -19.67
CA THR A 703 46.05 -38.35 -18.98
C THR A 703 46.57 -37.31 -19.99
N VAL A 704 46.25 -36.03 -19.75
CA VAL A 704 46.61 -34.87 -20.58
C VAL A 704 47.66 -34.04 -19.84
N GLY A 705 48.92 -34.22 -20.22
CA GLY A 705 50.09 -33.57 -19.60
C GLY A 705 50.34 -32.16 -20.13
N SER A 706 49.41 -31.23 -19.90
CA SER A 706 49.57 -29.81 -20.26
C SER A 706 49.21 -28.89 -19.09
N LYS A 707 50.23 -28.29 -18.48
CA LYS A 707 50.09 -27.32 -17.38
C LYS A 707 49.28 -26.09 -17.80
N ILE A 708 49.51 -25.56 -19.00
CA ILE A 708 48.79 -24.41 -19.56
C ILE A 708 47.28 -24.72 -19.65
N PHE A 709 46.92 -25.90 -20.17
CA PHE A 709 45.52 -26.30 -20.35
C PHE A 709 44.84 -26.60 -19.00
N ALA A 710 45.55 -27.27 -18.08
CA ALA A 710 45.07 -27.52 -16.72
C ALA A 710 44.83 -26.22 -15.92
N GLU A 711 45.78 -25.28 -15.98
CA GLU A 711 45.66 -23.95 -15.35
C GLU A 711 44.49 -23.16 -15.95
N MET A 712 44.34 -23.16 -17.28
CA MET A 712 43.24 -22.49 -17.99
C MET A 712 41.87 -23.04 -17.57
N LEU A 713 41.68 -24.36 -17.56
CA LEU A 713 40.41 -24.97 -17.13
C LEU A 713 40.12 -24.71 -15.64
N SER A 714 41.14 -24.75 -14.79
CA SER A 714 41.01 -24.44 -13.36
C SER A 714 40.54 -22.99 -13.13
N ARG A 715 40.99 -22.02 -13.95
CA ARG A 715 40.57 -20.61 -13.84
C ARG A 715 39.25 -20.27 -14.54
N ILE A 716 38.95 -20.83 -15.73
CA ILE A 716 37.68 -20.57 -16.43
C ILE A 716 36.48 -21.14 -15.65
N PHE A 717 36.64 -22.34 -15.06
CA PHE A 717 35.53 -23.09 -14.47
C PHE A 717 35.67 -23.30 -12.95
N GLY A 718 36.64 -22.67 -12.28
CA GLY A 718 36.86 -22.83 -10.84
C GLY A 718 37.22 -24.26 -10.40
N ILE A 719 37.67 -25.13 -11.33
CA ILE A 719 37.89 -26.56 -11.04
C ILE A 719 39.05 -26.72 -10.04
N PRO A 720 38.83 -27.37 -8.87
CA PRO A 720 39.83 -27.51 -7.83
C PRO A 720 40.95 -28.49 -8.22
N ARG A 721 42.15 -28.25 -7.70
CA ARG A 721 43.33 -29.10 -7.90
C ARG A 721 43.39 -30.20 -6.83
N GLY A 722 43.72 -31.42 -7.24
CA GLY A 722 43.83 -32.57 -6.34
C GLY A 722 42.47 -33.16 -5.98
N ARG A 723 42.12 -33.20 -4.68
CA ARG A 723 40.87 -33.82 -4.22
C ARG A 723 39.69 -32.85 -4.36
N LYS A 724 38.64 -33.28 -5.05
CA LYS A 724 37.33 -32.62 -5.11
C LYS A 724 36.59 -32.74 -3.76
N SER A 725 36.98 -31.94 -2.77
CA SER A 725 36.24 -31.82 -1.50
C SER A 725 35.05 -30.86 -1.64
N MET A 726 35.20 -29.80 -2.43
CA MET A 726 34.19 -28.77 -2.67
C MET A 726 34.33 -28.28 -4.12
N TRP A 727 33.23 -28.23 -4.86
CA TRP A 727 33.13 -27.68 -6.22
C TRP A 727 31.69 -27.22 -6.48
N ASP A 728 31.48 -26.39 -7.49
CA ASP A 728 30.17 -25.81 -7.82
C ASP A 728 29.97 -25.70 -9.35
N ILE A 729 28.72 -25.53 -9.82
CA ILE A 729 28.43 -25.27 -11.23
C ILE A 729 28.96 -23.86 -11.59
N PRO A 730 29.84 -23.72 -12.60
CA PRO A 730 30.45 -22.43 -12.91
C PRO A 730 29.44 -21.41 -13.45
N ASP A 731 29.49 -20.16 -12.98
CA ASP A 731 28.60 -19.08 -13.45
C ASP A 731 28.68 -18.86 -14.97
N VAL A 732 29.86 -19.05 -15.57
CA VAL A 732 30.07 -18.98 -17.02
C VAL A 732 29.22 -20.02 -17.78
N VAL A 733 28.92 -21.17 -17.18
CA VAL A 733 28.00 -22.18 -17.74
C VAL A 733 26.54 -21.77 -17.52
N LEU A 734 26.20 -21.22 -16.34
CA LEU A 734 24.84 -20.75 -16.01
C LEU A 734 24.38 -19.55 -16.86
N SER A 735 25.31 -18.86 -17.53
CA SER A 735 25.04 -17.76 -18.46
C SER A 735 24.22 -18.15 -19.69
N ASN A 736 24.30 -19.41 -20.15
CA ASN A 736 23.86 -19.82 -21.49
C ASN A 736 23.25 -21.23 -21.49
N ASP A 737 22.01 -21.34 -21.97
CA ASP A 737 21.19 -22.56 -21.93
C ASP A 737 21.84 -23.75 -22.70
N ASP A 738 22.59 -23.49 -23.78
CA ASP A 738 23.30 -24.53 -24.51
C ASP A 738 24.57 -24.99 -23.78
N LEU A 739 25.36 -24.07 -23.20
CA LEU A 739 26.49 -24.48 -22.35
C LEU A 739 26.04 -25.38 -21.19
N MET A 740 24.92 -25.05 -20.53
CA MET A 740 24.32 -25.93 -19.51
C MET A 740 23.98 -27.33 -20.05
N ARG A 741 23.39 -27.46 -21.24
CA ARG A 741 23.07 -28.77 -21.83
C ARG A 741 24.30 -29.65 -21.97
N TYR A 742 25.41 -29.09 -22.47
CA TYR A 742 26.65 -29.83 -22.69
C TYR A 742 27.39 -30.12 -21.38
N PHE A 743 27.43 -29.19 -20.43
CA PHE A 743 27.98 -29.43 -19.08
C PHE A 743 27.24 -30.56 -18.34
N ILE A 744 25.90 -30.53 -18.36
CA ILE A 744 25.06 -31.58 -17.77
C ILE A 744 25.24 -32.91 -18.52
N ALA A 745 25.41 -32.91 -19.85
CA ALA A 745 25.73 -34.13 -20.58
C ALA A 745 27.05 -34.75 -20.11
N GLY A 746 28.11 -33.95 -19.90
CA GLY A 746 29.39 -34.44 -19.36
C GLY A 746 29.27 -35.04 -17.96
N LEU A 747 28.47 -34.40 -17.08
CA LEU A 747 28.21 -34.91 -15.72
C LEU A 747 27.38 -36.20 -15.71
N PHE A 748 26.40 -36.37 -16.61
CA PHE A 748 25.60 -37.60 -16.70
C PHE A 748 26.31 -38.72 -17.48
N ASP A 749 27.16 -38.39 -18.46
CA ASP A 749 28.08 -39.34 -19.09
C ASP A 749 29.09 -39.90 -18.06
N ALA A 750 29.44 -39.13 -17.03
CA ALA A 750 30.20 -39.58 -15.86
C ALA A 750 29.34 -40.26 -14.76
N ASP A 751 28.84 -39.50 -13.78
CA ASP A 751 28.18 -40.01 -12.56
C ASP A 751 26.71 -40.45 -12.75
N GLY A 752 26.15 -40.29 -13.95
CA GLY A 752 24.76 -40.64 -14.26
C GLY A 752 24.54 -42.14 -14.55
N TYR A 753 23.50 -42.76 -13.99
CA TYR A 753 23.05 -44.11 -14.34
C TYR A 753 21.59 -44.14 -14.78
N VAL A 754 21.24 -45.08 -15.66
CA VAL A 754 19.85 -45.30 -16.14
C VAL A 754 19.26 -46.51 -15.41
N ASP A 755 18.08 -46.37 -14.81
CA ASP A 755 17.33 -47.49 -14.23
C ASP A 755 16.33 -48.06 -15.25
N GLU A 756 16.39 -49.37 -15.44
CA GLU A 756 15.53 -50.14 -16.37
C GLU A 756 14.24 -50.62 -15.69
N ASN A 757 14.24 -50.70 -14.34
CA ASN A 757 13.12 -51.14 -13.53
C ASN A 757 12.09 -50.03 -13.39
N GLY A 758 12.48 -48.92 -12.73
CA GLY A 758 11.74 -47.66 -12.72
C GLY A 758 12.24 -46.75 -13.84
N PRO A 759 11.41 -46.35 -14.83
CA PRO A 759 11.87 -45.59 -16.00
C PRO A 759 12.41 -44.21 -15.60
N SER A 760 13.71 -44.13 -15.36
CA SER A 760 14.39 -42.97 -14.80
C SER A 760 15.88 -42.94 -15.16
N ILE A 761 16.48 -41.75 -15.07
CA ILE A 761 17.93 -41.55 -15.09
C ILE A 761 18.32 -40.74 -13.85
N VAL A 762 19.43 -41.11 -13.21
CA VAL A 762 19.81 -40.68 -11.86
C VAL A 762 21.27 -40.28 -11.84
N LEU A 763 21.59 -39.12 -11.28
CA LEU A 763 22.96 -38.69 -10.96
C LEU A 763 23.15 -38.66 -9.44
N VAL A 764 24.31 -39.08 -8.94
CA VAL A 764 24.61 -39.17 -7.51
C VAL A 764 25.78 -38.25 -7.15
N THR A 765 25.65 -37.47 -6.08
CA THR A 765 26.72 -36.60 -5.56
C THR A 765 26.74 -36.57 -4.04
N LYS A 766 27.85 -36.08 -3.45
CA LYS A 766 28.03 -35.86 -2.01
C LYS A 766 27.72 -34.43 -1.58
N SER A 767 27.57 -33.50 -2.53
CA SER A 767 27.24 -32.09 -2.26
C SER A 767 25.77 -31.82 -2.51
N GLU A 768 25.04 -31.39 -1.48
CA GLU A 768 23.64 -30.99 -1.63
C GLU A 768 23.49 -29.77 -2.53
N THR A 769 24.40 -28.79 -2.41
CA THR A 769 24.44 -27.58 -3.26
C THR A 769 24.57 -27.94 -4.74
N VAL A 770 25.46 -28.87 -5.08
CA VAL A 770 25.61 -29.38 -6.45
C VAL A 770 24.37 -30.12 -6.90
N ALA A 771 23.77 -30.98 -6.07
CA ALA A 771 22.53 -31.69 -6.41
C ALA A 771 21.37 -30.73 -6.70
N ARG A 772 21.19 -29.70 -5.86
CA ARG A 772 20.15 -28.67 -6.03
C ARG A 772 20.42 -27.77 -7.24
N LYS A 773 21.67 -27.44 -7.54
CA LYS A 773 22.01 -26.68 -8.77
C LYS A 773 21.86 -27.51 -10.06
N ILE A 774 22.21 -28.81 -10.06
CA ILE A 774 21.95 -29.73 -11.19
C ILE A 774 20.43 -29.86 -11.41
N TRP A 775 19.65 -30.05 -10.34
CA TRP A 775 18.19 -30.04 -10.38
C TRP A 775 17.65 -28.74 -11.00
N TYR A 776 18.13 -27.58 -10.56
CA TYR A 776 17.73 -26.29 -11.12
C TYR A 776 18.01 -26.19 -12.63
N VAL A 777 19.22 -26.57 -13.09
CA VAL A 777 19.56 -26.52 -14.53
C VAL A 777 18.60 -27.40 -15.35
N LEU A 778 18.23 -28.57 -14.84
CA LEU A 778 17.23 -29.43 -15.49
C LEU A 778 15.85 -28.74 -15.55
N GLN A 779 15.39 -28.11 -14.47
CA GLN A 779 14.13 -27.36 -14.45
C GLN A 779 14.14 -26.17 -15.44
N ARG A 780 15.26 -25.43 -15.57
CA ARG A 780 15.44 -24.35 -16.57
C ARG A 780 15.32 -24.86 -18.01
N LEU A 781 15.88 -26.04 -18.29
CA LEU A 781 15.71 -26.76 -19.55
C LEU A 781 14.32 -27.41 -19.71
N GLY A 782 13.41 -27.22 -18.76
CA GLY A 782 12.04 -27.75 -18.77
C GLY A 782 11.94 -29.24 -18.44
N ILE A 783 13.00 -29.86 -17.93
CA ILE A 783 13.11 -31.27 -17.54
C ILE A 783 12.85 -31.37 -16.04
N ILE A 784 11.69 -31.88 -15.63
CA ILE A 784 11.38 -32.00 -14.19
C ILE A 784 12.23 -33.12 -13.59
N SER A 785 12.89 -32.82 -12.47
CA SER A 785 13.68 -33.78 -11.70
C SER A 785 13.37 -33.62 -10.21
N THR A 786 13.77 -34.62 -9.41
CA THR A 786 13.69 -34.59 -7.95
C THR A 786 15.10 -34.61 -7.35
N VAL A 787 15.28 -34.09 -6.14
CA VAL A 787 16.48 -34.36 -5.31
C VAL A 787 16.06 -35.24 -4.14
N SER A 788 16.86 -36.26 -3.82
CA SER A 788 16.62 -37.14 -2.67
C SER A 788 17.90 -37.39 -1.87
N ARG A 789 17.84 -37.14 -0.56
CA ARG A 789 18.91 -37.41 0.41
C ARG A 789 18.82 -38.88 0.87
N VAL A 790 19.95 -39.59 0.89
CA VAL A 790 20.04 -41.04 1.16
C VAL A 790 21.28 -41.35 1.99
N LYS A 791 21.12 -42.10 3.09
CA LYS A 791 22.26 -42.51 3.92
C LYS A 791 23.09 -43.61 3.26
N SER A 792 24.40 -43.41 3.17
CA SER A 792 25.38 -44.39 2.70
C SER A 792 25.40 -45.62 3.62
N ARG A 793 25.21 -46.82 3.05
CA ARG A 793 25.33 -48.11 3.78
C ARG A 793 26.64 -48.83 3.40
N GLY A 794 27.76 -48.12 3.44
CA GLY A 794 29.07 -48.63 3.03
C GLY A 794 30.22 -48.18 3.94
N PHE A 795 31.46 -48.50 3.54
CA PHE A 795 32.71 -48.29 4.30
C PHE A 795 33.02 -46.85 4.77
N LYS A 796 32.20 -45.86 4.39
CA LYS A 796 32.13 -44.56 5.05
C LYS A 796 30.66 -44.17 5.23
N GLU A 797 30.30 -43.88 6.46
CA GLU A 797 29.05 -43.22 6.80
C GLU A 797 29.04 -41.80 6.22
N GLY A 798 27.84 -41.31 5.91
CA GLY A 798 27.63 -40.02 5.26
C GLY A 798 26.37 -40.03 4.40
N GLU A 799 25.97 -38.85 3.94
CA GLU A 799 24.78 -38.67 3.12
C GLU A 799 25.13 -38.50 1.64
N LEU A 800 24.28 -39.04 0.78
CA LEU A 800 24.37 -38.96 -0.67
C LEU A 800 23.09 -38.33 -1.22
N PHE A 801 23.25 -37.51 -2.25
CA PHE A 801 22.18 -36.78 -2.90
C PHE A 801 21.99 -37.34 -4.30
N ARG A 802 20.78 -37.83 -4.59
CA ARG A 802 20.41 -38.36 -5.91
C ARG A 802 19.48 -37.40 -6.62
N VAL A 803 19.92 -36.89 -7.77
CA VAL A 803 19.07 -36.13 -8.70
C VAL A 803 18.42 -37.13 -9.64
N ILE A 804 17.08 -37.23 -9.63
CA ILE A 804 16.32 -38.27 -10.33
C ILE A 804 15.39 -37.61 -11.36
N ILE A 805 15.55 -37.95 -12.63
CA ILE A 805 14.60 -37.60 -13.70
C ILE A 805 13.71 -38.82 -13.96
N SER A 806 12.41 -38.69 -13.72
CA SER A 806 11.46 -39.81 -13.75
C SER A 806 10.37 -39.69 -14.82
N GLY A 807 10.11 -40.79 -15.51
CA GLY A 807 8.98 -40.95 -16.41
C GLY A 807 9.26 -40.50 -17.84
N VAL A 808 8.65 -41.22 -18.78
CA VAL A 808 8.88 -41.17 -20.24
C VAL A 808 8.85 -39.75 -20.82
N GLU A 809 8.00 -38.86 -20.32
CA GLU A 809 7.87 -37.48 -20.82
C GLU A 809 9.12 -36.62 -20.56
N ASP A 810 9.73 -36.65 -19.37
CA ASP A 810 11.00 -35.92 -19.13
C ASP A 810 12.21 -36.68 -19.65
N LEU A 811 12.19 -38.02 -19.63
CA LEU A 811 13.23 -38.80 -20.29
C LEU A 811 13.31 -38.48 -21.79
N ALA A 812 12.18 -38.20 -22.45
CA ALA A 812 12.14 -37.77 -23.84
C ALA A 812 12.67 -36.33 -24.03
N LYS A 813 12.36 -35.40 -23.11
CA LYS A 813 12.97 -34.06 -23.12
C LYS A 813 14.47 -34.11 -22.87
N PHE A 814 14.91 -34.91 -21.90
CA PHE A 814 16.31 -35.11 -21.57
C PHE A 814 17.08 -35.72 -22.74
N ALA A 815 16.57 -36.80 -23.34
CA ALA A 815 17.17 -37.39 -24.56
C ALA A 815 17.20 -36.43 -25.76
N LYS A 816 16.28 -35.45 -25.82
CA LYS A 816 16.25 -34.41 -26.87
C LYS A 816 17.20 -33.24 -26.59
N PHE A 817 17.43 -32.88 -25.32
CA PHE A 817 18.13 -31.65 -24.94
C PHE A 817 19.52 -31.88 -24.32
N ILE A 818 19.81 -33.05 -23.78
CA ILE A 818 21.10 -33.39 -23.12
C ILE A 818 21.86 -34.39 -24.03
N PRO A 819 22.88 -33.94 -24.79
CA PRO A 819 23.52 -34.74 -25.83
C PRO A 819 24.56 -35.73 -25.27
N LEU A 820 24.09 -36.77 -24.55
CA LEU A 820 24.93 -37.85 -24.02
C LEU A 820 25.77 -38.52 -25.11
N ARG A 821 27.06 -38.74 -24.80
CA ARG A 821 28.04 -39.41 -25.66
C ARG A 821 28.24 -40.87 -25.28
N HIS A 822 28.09 -41.21 -24.01
CA HIS A 822 28.28 -42.57 -23.50
C HIS A 822 27.25 -43.53 -24.13
N SER A 823 27.75 -44.45 -24.94
CA SER A 823 26.94 -45.26 -25.86
C SER A 823 25.96 -46.17 -25.12
N ARG A 824 26.40 -46.90 -24.09
CA ARG A 824 25.56 -47.83 -23.31
C ARG A 824 24.47 -47.09 -22.52
N LYS A 825 24.78 -45.95 -21.90
CA LYS A 825 23.78 -45.11 -21.19
C LYS A 825 22.71 -44.58 -22.15
N ARG A 826 23.13 -44.06 -23.31
CA ARG A 826 22.21 -43.58 -24.36
C ARG A 826 21.33 -44.69 -24.92
N ALA A 827 21.87 -45.89 -25.15
CA ALA A 827 21.11 -47.04 -25.63
C ALA A 827 20.00 -47.46 -24.66
N LYS A 828 20.31 -47.59 -23.36
CA LYS A 828 19.34 -47.91 -22.30
C LYS A 828 18.21 -46.88 -22.21
N LEU A 829 18.56 -45.59 -22.26
CA LEU A 829 17.59 -44.49 -22.25
C LEU A 829 16.61 -44.58 -23.44
N MET A 830 17.12 -44.81 -24.65
CA MET A 830 16.29 -44.93 -25.86
C MET A 830 15.38 -46.17 -25.82
N GLU A 831 15.85 -47.29 -25.25
CA GLU A 831 15.03 -48.50 -25.09
C GLU A 831 13.88 -48.30 -24.08
N ILE A 832 14.10 -47.55 -23.00
CA ILE A 832 13.04 -47.14 -22.07
C ILE A 832 11.97 -46.30 -22.79
N LEU A 833 12.39 -45.34 -23.64
CA LEU A 833 11.48 -44.51 -24.42
C LEU A 833 10.70 -45.30 -25.49
N ARG A 834 11.29 -46.39 -26.03
CA ARG A 834 10.65 -47.28 -27.00
C ARG A 834 9.64 -48.24 -26.36
N THR A 835 9.95 -48.76 -25.17
CA THR A 835 9.19 -49.85 -24.54
C THR A 835 8.13 -49.38 -23.54
N LYS A 836 8.40 -48.33 -22.77
CA LYS A 836 7.49 -47.84 -21.73
C LYS A 836 6.59 -46.75 -22.33
N LYS A 837 5.27 -46.93 -22.29
CA LYS A 837 4.32 -45.89 -22.74
C LYS A 837 4.28 -44.72 -21.75
N PRO A 838 4.15 -43.47 -22.21
CA PRO A 838 3.87 -42.35 -21.31
C PRO A 838 2.55 -42.59 -20.58
N TYR A 839 2.54 -42.31 -19.27
CA TYR A 839 1.34 -42.44 -18.44
C TYR A 839 0.26 -41.46 -18.93
N ARG A 840 -1.04 -41.74 -18.72
CA ARG A 840 -2.13 -40.91 -19.27
C ARG A 840 -2.20 -39.51 -18.63
N GLY A 841 -1.38 -38.58 -19.12
CA GLY A 841 -1.35 -37.16 -18.78
C GLY A 841 -0.80 -36.86 -17.38
N ARG A 842 0.41 -36.30 -17.33
CA ARG A 842 1.06 -35.76 -16.12
C ARG A 842 0.16 -34.94 -15.21
N ARG A 843 0.43 -34.99 -13.90
CA ARG A 843 -0.23 -34.13 -12.91
C ARG A 843 0.25 -32.67 -12.97
N THR A 844 1.50 -32.38 -13.34
CA THR A 844 2.01 -31.00 -13.45
C THR A 844 1.35 -30.18 -14.56
N TYR A 845 0.82 -30.84 -15.59
CA TYR A 845 -0.02 -30.23 -16.64
C TYR A 845 -1.53 -30.39 -16.38
N ARG A 846 -1.91 -30.82 -15.17
CA ARG A 846 -3.28 -30.75 -14.66
C ARG A 846 -3.44 -29.57 -13.72
N VAL A 847 -4.69 -29.20 -13.53
CA VAL A 847 -5.17 -28.27 -12.51
C VAL A 847 -6.04 -29.07 -11.53
N PRO A 848 -5.90 -28.87 -10.21
CA PRO A 848 -6.87 -29.36 -9.24
C PRO A 848 -8.27 -28.83 -9.55
N ILE A 849 -9.31 -29.57 -9.17
CA ILE A 849 -10.69 -29.13 -9.42
C ILE A 849 -11.66 -29.64 -8.36
N SER A 850 -12.62 -28.79 -7.99
CA SER A 850 -13.75 -29.10 -7.11
C SER A 850 -15.06 -29.23 -7.89
N SER A 851 -16.11 -29.71 -7.22
CA SER A 851 -17.49 -29.66 -7.70
C SER A 851 -17.97 -28.24 -8.00
N ASP A 852 -17.54 -27.31 -7.16
CA ASP A 852 -18.12 -25.97 -6.97
C ASP A 852 -17.52 -24.93 -7.92
N MET A 853 -16.41 -25.26 -8.58
CA MET A 853 -15.83 -24.47 -9.68
C MET A 853 -16.72 -24.43 -10.93
N ILE A 854 -17.49 -25.48 -11.23
CA ILE A 854 -18.24 -25.59 -12.49
C ILE A 854 -19.75 -25.61 -12.27
N ALA A 855 -20.26 -26.42 -11.33
CA ALA A 855 -21.70 -26.64 -11.21
C ALA A 855 -22.51 -25.34 -10.99
N PRO A 856 -22.10 -24.41 -10.10
CA PRO A 856 -22.83 -23.16 -9.88
C PRO A 856 -22.79 -22.23 -11.11
N LEU A 857 -21.65 -22.12 -11.78
CA LEU A 857 -21.50 -21.30 -12.99
C LEU A 857 -22.38 -21.81 -14.13
N ARG A 858 -22.37 -23.14 -14.37
CA ARG A 858 -23.20 -23.75 -15.41
C ARG A 858 -24.69 -23.56 -15.12
N GLN A 859 -25.11 -23.72 -13.86
CA GLN A 859 -26.50 -23.53 -13.43
C GLN A 859 -26.95 -22.07 -13.56
N MET A 860 -26.12 -21.11 -13.12
CA MET A 860 -26.39 -19.67 -13.22
C MET A 860 -26.52 -19.18 -14.68
N LEU A 861 -25.84 -19.85 -15.63
CA LEU A 861 -25.96 -19.58 -17.06
C LEU A 861 -27.05 -20.43 -17.77
N GLY A 862 -27.85 -21.20 -17.03
CA GLY A 862 -28.93 -22.04 -17.58
C GLY A 862 -28.47 -23.22 -18.45
N LEU A 863 -27.16 -23.47 -18.56
CA LEU A 863 -26.59 -24.43 -19.51
C LEU A 863 -26.80 -25.89 -19.09
N THR A 864 -27.15 -26.76 -20.04
CA THR A 864 -27.04 -28.20 -19.84
C THR A 864 -25.58 -28.67 -19.87
N VAL A 865 -25.32 -29.86 -19.33
CA VAL A 865 -23.99 -30.48 -19.41
C VAL A 865 -23.60 -30.83 -20.87
N ALA A 866 -24.58 -31.07 -21.75
CA ALA A 866 -24.33 -31.37 -23.16
C ALA A 866 -23.86 -30.12 -23.93
N GLU A 867 -24.48 -28.96 -23.69
CA GLU A 867 -24.07 -27.69 -24.30
C GLU A 867 -22.68 -27.26 -23.82
N LEU A 868 -22.42 -27.32 -22.51
CA LEU A 868 -21.09 -27.04 -21.97
C LEU A 868 -20.04 -28.02 -22.50
N SER A 869 -20.36 -29.32 -22.62
CA SER A 869 -19.49 -30.33 -23.24
C SER A 869 -19.14 -29.98 -24.69
N LYS A 870 -20.12 -29.52 -25.48
CA LYS A 870 -19.92 -29.14 -26.89
C LYS A 870 -19.06 -27.88 -27.01
N LEU A 871 -19.38 -26.81 -26.27
CA LEU A 871 -18.65 -25.54 -26.29
C LEU A 871 -17.23 -25.69 -25.73
N ALA A 872 -17.07 -26.40 -24.60
CA ALA A 872 -15.76 -26.64 -24.02
C ALA A 872 -14.86 -27.48 -24.93
N SER A 873 -15.41 -28.44 -25.68
CA SER A 873 -14.64 -29.22 -26.65
C SER A 873 -14.10 -28.34 -27.80
N TYR A 874 -14.88 -27.35 -28.24
CA TYR A 874 -14.44 -26.40 -29.26
C TYR A 874 -13.28 -25.53 -28.75
N TYR A 875 -13.43 -24.88 -27.59
CA TYR A 875 -12.39 -24.01 -27.02
C TYR A 875 -11.16 -24.75 -26.48
N ALA A 876 -11.28 -26.03 -26.11
CA ALA A 876 -10.14 -26.83 -25.63
C ALA A 876 -9.28 -27.42 -26.75
N GLY A 877 -9.81 -27.53 -27.99
CA GLY A 877 -9.18 -28.29 -29.08
C GLY A 877 -9.14 -29.81 -28.86
N GLU A 878 -9.82 -30.32 -27.84
CA GLU A 878 -9.89 -31.74 -27.47
C GLU A 878 -11.31 -32.11 -27.00
N LYS A 879 -11.69 -33.39 -27.07
CA LYS A 879 -13.03 -33.85 -26.67
C LYS A 879 -13.24 -33.81 -25.15
N VAL A 880 -13.85 -32.73 -24.66
CA VAL A 880 -14.34 -32.59 -23.28
C VAL A 880 -15.70 -33.29 -23.19
N SER A 881 -15.77 -34.48 -22.59
CA SER A 881 -17.00 -35.28 -22.57
C SER A 881 -17.97 -34.88 -21.46
N GLU A 882 -19.28 -35.03 -21.71
CA GLU A 882 -20.31 -34.85 -20.68
C GLU A 882 -20.04 -35.67 -19.42
N SER A 883 -19.55 -36.90 -19.55
CA SER A 883 -19.22 -37.75 -18.40
C SER A 883 -18.06 -37.21 -17.58
N LEU A 884 -17.13 -36.45 -18.18
CA LEU A 884 -16.08 -35.77 -17.44
C LEU A 884 -16.67 -34.62 -16.63
N ILE A 885 -17.52 -33.79 -17.24
CA ILE A 885 -18.20 -32.69 -16.54
C ILE A 885 -19.09 -33.23 -15.39
N ARG A 886 -19.94 -34.23 -15.65
CA ARG A 886 -20.74 -34.93 -14.61
C ARG A 886 -19.90 -35.57 -13.50
N HIS A 887 -18.62 -35.85 -13.72
CA HIS A 887 -17.72 -36.39 -12.71
C HIS A 887 -16.97 -35.31 -11.94
N ILE A 888 -16.68 -34.15 -12.54
CA ILE A 888 -16.19 -32.97 -11.81
C ILE A 888 -17.28 -32.45 -10.87
N GLU A 889 -18.49 -32.20 -11.39
CA GLU A 889 -19.62 -31.66 -10.60
C GLU A 889 -20.06 -32.58 -9.46
N LYS A 890 -19.69 -33.87 -9.50
CA LYS A 890 -19.94 -34.86 -8.43
C LYS A 890 -18.72 -35.14 -7.55
N GLY A 891 -17.66 -34.33 -7.61
CA GLY A 891 -16.42 -34.49 -6.83
C GLY A 891 -15.62 -35.76 -7.13
N ARG A 892 -15.96 -36.50 -8.19
CA ARG A 892 -15.33 -37.79 -8.56
C ARG A 892 -14.00 -37.62 -9.29
N VAL A 893 -13.71 -36.41 -9.78
CA VAL A 893 -12.46 -36.04 -10.45
C VAL A 893 -11.86 -34.86 -9.69
N LYS A 894 -10.63 -35.05 -9.19
CA LYS A 894 -9.89 -34.04 -8.42
C LYS A 894 -8.86 -33.25 -9.24
N GLU A 895 -8.55 -33.69 -10.47
CA GLU A 895 -7.54 -33.07 -11.34
C GLU A 895 -7.89 -33.25 -12.84
N ILE A 896 -7.93 -32.17 -13.62
CA ILE A 896 -8.16 -32.19 -15.09
C ILE A 896 -7.07 -31.46 -15.87
N ARG A 897 -6.99 -31.66 -17.20
CA ARG A 897 -6.01 -30.96 -18.07
C ARG A 897 -6.26 -29.45 -18.07
N ARG A 898 -5.19 -28.66 -18.14
CA ARG A 898 -5.27 -27.19 -18.36
C ARG A 898 -6.10 -26.81 -19.58
N SER A 899 -5.92 -27.52 -20.70
CA SER A 899 -6.70 -27.38 -21.94
C SER A 899 -8.20 -27.57 -21.71
N THR A 900 -8.58 -28.63 -20.98
CA THR A 900 -9.96 -28.89 -20.60
C THR A 900 -10.53 -27.76 -19.72
N LEU A 901 -9.81 -27.30 -18.68
CA LEU A 901 -10.30 -26.22 -17.82
C LEU A 901 -10.41 -24.89 -18.57
N LYS A 902 -9.41 -24.54 -19.40
CA LYS A 902 -9.45 -23.37 -20.28
C LYS A 902 -10.64 -23.41 -21.24
N GLY A 903 -10.91 -24.55 -21.87
CA GLY A 903 -12.06 -24.70 -22.78
C GLY A 903 -13.39 -24.48 -22.07
N ILE A 904 -13.54 -25.02 -20.86
CA ILE A 904 -14.71 -24.80 -20.00
C ILE A 904 -14.82 -23.33 -19.59
N ALA A 905 -13.72 -22.71 -19.15
CA ALA A 905 -13.68 -21.32 -18.72
C ALA A 905 -14.05 -20.33 -19.85
N LEU A 906 -13.54 -20.56 -21.07
CA LEU A 906 -13.87 -19.75 -22.24
C LEU A 906 -15.32 -19.96 -22.71
N ALA A 907 -15.82 -21.20 -22.67
CA ALA A 907 -17.23 -21.48 -22.95
C ALA A 907 -18.18 -20.75 -21.99
N LEU A 908 -17.87 -20.77 -20.69
CA LEU A 908 -18.65 -20.07 -19.66
C LEU A 908 -18.53 -18.54 -19.81
N GLN A 909 -17.34 -18.00 -20.09
CA GLN A 909 -17.15 -16.56 -20.36
C GLN A 909 -17.95 -16.08 -21.58
N GLN A 910 -17.97 -16.84 -22.68
CA GLN A 910 -18.71 -16.47 -23.88
C GLN A 910 -20.21 -16.37 -23.57
N ILE A 911 -20.80 -17.44 -23.01
CA ILE A 911 -22.24 -17.46 -22.68
C ILE A 911 -22.58 -16.40 -21.61
N ALA A 912 -21.71 -16.19 -20.61
CA ALA A 912 -21.91 -15.12 -19.62
C ALA A 912 -21.98 -13.73 -20.25
N LYS A 913 -21.14 -13.45 -21.27
CA LYS A 913 -21.19 -12.21 -22.03
C LYS A 913 -22.47 -12.11 -22.87
N ASP A 914 -22.87 -13.21 -23.53
CA ASP A 914 -24.05 -13.24 -24.40
C ASP A 914 -25.37 -13.06 -23.63
N VAL A 915 -25.43 -13.45 -22.34
CA VAL A 915 -26.58 -13.22 -21.45
C VAL A 915 -26.44 -11.99 -20.54
N GLY A 916 -25.34 -11.22 -20.65
CA GLY A 916 -25.10 -10.03 -19.84
C GLY A 916 -24.84 -10.29 -18.34
N ASN A 917 -24.40 -11.48 -17.96
CA ASN A 917 -24.13 -11.85 -16.56
C ASN A 917 -22.65 -11.63 -16.21
N GLU A 918 -22.33 -10.43 -15.71
CA GLU A 918 -20.98 -10.04 -15.32
C GLU A 918 -20.39 -10.90 -14.20
N GLU A 919 -21.20 -11.32 -13.21
CA GLU A 919 -20.72 -12.16 -12.11
C GLU A 919 -20.25 -13.54 -12.62
N ALA A 920 -21.06 -14.15 -13.50
CA ALA A 920 -20.70 -15.39 -14.17
C ALA A 920 -19.43 -15.21 -15.03
N TRP A 921 -19.28 -14.07 -15.71
CA TRP A 921 -18.10 -13.77 -16.50
C TRP A 921 -16.85 -13.66 -15.64
N VAL A 922 -16.89 -12.91 -14.53
CA VAL A 922 -15.75 -12.74 -13.60
C VAL A 922 -15.36 -14.08 -12.95
N ARG A 923 -16.33 -14.85 -12.47
CA ARG A 923 -16.08 -16.20 -11.92
C ARG A 923 -15.47 -17.14 -12.97
N ALA A 924 -15.98 -17.14 -14.20
CA ALA A 924 -15.42 -17.93 -15.31
C ALA A 924 -14.05 -17.41 -15.78
N LYS A 925 -13.76 -16.11 -15.60
CA LYS A 925 -12.44 -15.52 -15.87
C LYS A 925 -11.38 -16.03 -14.88
N ARG A 926 -11.71 -16.16 -13.59
CA ARG A 926 -10.81 -16.79 -12.60
C ARG A 926 -10.41 -18.21 -13.02
N LEU A 927 -11.35 -19.04 -13.50
CA LEU A 927 -11.05 -20.38 -14.00
C LEU A 927 -10.04 -20.39 -15.16
N GLN A 928 -10.06 -19.38 -16.03
CA GLN A 928 -9.06 -19.22 -17.08
C GLN A 928 -7.68 -18.91 -16.50
N LEU A 929 -7.58 -17.97 -15.55
CA LEU A 929 -6.30 -17.61 -14.92
C LEU A 929 -5.64 -18.82 -14.25
N ILE A 930 -6.40 -19.63 -13.51
CA ILE A 930 -5.92 -20.87 -12.89
C ILE A 930 -5.46 -21.91 -13.94
N ALA A 931 -6.08 -21.95 -15.13
CA ALA A 931 -5.66 -22.81 -16.23
C ALA A 931 -4.37 -22.32 -16.94
N GLU A 932 -4.23 -21.00 -17.10
CA GLU A 932 -3.18 -20.35 -17.90
C GLU A 932 -1.97 -19.86 -17.10
N GLY A 933 -2.05 -19.84 -15.76
CA GLY A 933 -0.96 -19.41 -14.87
C GLY A 933 0.33 -20.24 -14.99
N ASP A 934 1.45 -19.59 -14.69
CA ASP A 934 2.81 -20.13 -14.86
C ASP A 934 3.27 -20.98 -13.67
N VAL A 935 2.42 -21.17 -12.66
CA VAL A 935 2.60 -22.14 -11.56
C VAL A 935 1.83 -23.43 -11.83
N TYR A 936 2.35 -24.58 -11.39
CA TYR A 936 1.65 -25.85 -11.28
C TYR A 936 1.37 -26.21 -9.81
N TRP A 937 0.44 -27.15 -9.61
CA TRP A 937 -0.07 -27.51 -8.30
C TRP A 937 0.47 -28.88 -7.88
N ASP A 938 1.47 -28.90 -7.01
CA ASP A 938 2.08 -30.15 -6.55
C ASP A 938 1.55 -30.60 -5.19
N GLU A 939 1.45 -31.93 -5.00
CA GLU A 939 0.89 -32.52 -3.78
C GLU A 939 1.95 -32.60 -2.68
N VAL A 940 1.66 -32.05 -1.50
CA VAL A 940 2.49 -32.22 -0.29
C VAL A 940 2.46 -33.69 0.12
N VAL A 941 3.63 -34.32 0.25
CA VAL A 941 3.79 -35.75 0.60
C VAL A 941 4.42 -35.97 1.98
N SER A 942 5.16 -35.00 2.52
CA SER A 942 5.49 -34.97 3.94
C SER A 942 5.55 -33.54 4.46
N VAL A 943 5.18 -33.39 5.73
CA VAL A 943 5.40 -32.21 6.56
C VAL A 943 6.06 -32.73 7.83
N GLU A 944 7.29 -32.30 8.09
CA GLU A 944 8.16 -32.80 9.16
C GLU A 944 8.60 -31.61 10.02
N GLU A 945 8.45 -31.69 11.34
CA GLU A 945 9.21 -30.82 12.23
C GLU A 945 10.68 -31.23 12.23
N VAL A 946 11.58 -30.25 12.19
CA VAL A 946 13.03 -30.48 12.22
C VAL A 946 13.70 -29.60 13.28
N ASP A 947 14.74 -30.14 13.93
CA ASP A 947 15.56 -29.37 14.85
C ASP A 947 16.64 -28.58 14.08
N PRO A 948 16.72 -27.25 14.25
CA PRO A 948 17.79 -26.43 13.70
C PRO A 948 19.20 -26.90 14.07
N LYS A 949 19.43 -27.35 15.31
CA LYS A 949 20.75 -27.77 15.79
C LYS A 949 21.19 -29.09 15.14
N GLU A 950 20.27 -29.99 14.80
CA GLU A 950 20.57 -31.23 14.04
C GLU A 950 20.95 -30.96 12.58
N LEU A 951 20.50 -29.83 12.02
CA LEU A 951 20.74 -29.46 10.62
C LEU A 951 21.81 -28.37 10.45
N GLY A 952 22.40 -27.86 11.54
CA GLY A 952 23.46 -26.84 11.52
C GLY A 952 22.96 -25.41 11.29
N ILE A 953 21.68 -25.14 11.56
CA ILE A 953 21.00 -23.88 11.22
C ILE A 953 21.18 -22.86 12.35
N GLU A 954 21.98 -21.81 12.13
CA GLU A 954 22.10 -20.69 13.07
C GLU A 954 21.11 -19.54 12.75
N TYR A 955 20.84 -19.28 11.47
CA TYR A 955 19.99 -18.16 11.01
C TYR A 955 18.90 -18.62 10.04
N VAL A 956 17.83 -17.84 10.00
CA VAL A 956 16.76 -17.87 8.98
C VAL A 956 16.62 -16.49 8.33
N TYR A 957 16.20 -16.45 7.06
CA TYR A 957 16.33 -15.28 6.17
C TYR A 957 15.02 -14.95 5.44
N ASP A 958 14.78 -13.69 5.10
CA ASP A 958 13.62 -13.28 4.28
C ASP A 958 13.91 -12.05 3.39
N LEU A 959 13.03 -11.78 2.42
CA LEU A 959 13.15 -10.70 1.44
C LEU A 959 11.90 -9.81 1.44
N THR A 960 12.08 -8.49 1.54
CA THR A 960 11.01 -7.54 1.17
C THR A 960 11.03 -7.32 -0.33
N VAL A 961 10.18 -8.06 -1.03
CA VAL A 961 9.89 -7.88 -2.46
C VAL A 961 8.82 -6.78 -2.60
N GLU A 962 9.10 -5.77 -3.40
CA GLU A 962 8.14 -4.71 -3.76
C GLU A 962 6.96 -5.29 -4.59
N ASP A 963 5.85 -4.55 -4.68
CA ASP A 963 4.64 -4.76 -5.50
C ASP A 963 3.86 -6.10 -5.48
N ASP A 964 4.51 -7.27 -5.46
CA ASP A 964 3.87 -8.60 -5.36
C ASP A 964 3.95 -9.20 -3.95
N HIS A 965 4.91 -8.75 -3.12
CA HIS A 965 5.22 -9.30 -1.80
C HIS A 965 5.23 -10.84 -1.80
N ASN A 966 5.88 -11.42 -2.82
CA ASN A 966 6.10 -12.85 -2.90
C ASN A 966 7.30 -13.19 -3.78
N TYR A 967 7.89 -14.36 -3.58
CA TYR A 967 9.01 -14.84 -4.40
C TYR A 967 9.06 -16.38 -4.47
N VAL A 968 9.84 -16.87 -5.45
CA VAL A 968 10.08 -18.30 -5.67
C VAL A 968 11.32 -18.77 -4.90
N ALA A 969 11.15 -19.70 -3.97
CA ALA A 969 12.19 -20.34 -3.16
C ALA A 969 12.11 -21.88 -3.28
N ASN A 970 13.20 -22.54 -3.67
CA ASN A 970 13.23 -23.98 -4.03
C ASN A 970 12.11 -24.38 -5.02
N GLY A 971 11.69 -23.45 -5.88
CA GLY A 971 10.59 -23.61 -6.83
C GLY A 971 9.18 -23.35 -6.27
N ILE A 972 9.01 -23.22 -4.95
CA ILE A 972 7.73 -22.99 -4.28
C ILE A 972 7.53 -21.49 -3.98
N LEU A 973 6.28 -21.01 -3.92
CA LEU A 973 5.94 -19.59 -3.78
C LEU A 973 5.60 -19.18 -2.32
N VAL A 974 6.12 -18.05 -1.82
CA VAL A 974 6.01 -17.55 -0.42
C VAL A 974 5.79 -16.01 -0.28
N SER A 975 5.32 -15.40 0.84
CA SER A 975 4.76 -14.00 0.83
C SER A 975 4.59 -13.09 2.10
N ASN A 976 4.27 -11.77 1.90
CA ASN A 976 4.18 -10.66 2.90
C ASN A 976 2.88 -9.71 2.77
N CYS A 977 2.68 -8.65 3.61
CA CYS A 977 1.39 -7.96 4.07
C CYS A 977 1.19 -6.41 3.75
N MET A 978 0.13 -5.56 4.01
CA MET A 978 -1.40 -5.52 4.13
C MET A 978 -2.03 -4.06 4.39
N GLY A 979 -3.38 -3.77 4.34
CA GLY A 979 -4.13 -2.51 4.75
C GLY A 979 -5.70 -2.62 4.99
N THR A 980 -6.51 -1.52 5.04
CA THR A 980 -7.91 -1.34 5.64
C THR A 980 -9.11 -0.96 4.68
N ILE A 981 -10.39 -0.66 5.11
CA ILE A 981 -11.56 -0.44 4.16
C ILE A 981 -12.98 0.14 4.55
N HIS A 982 -13.83 0.44 3.53
CA HIS A 982 -15.32 0.65 3.59
C HIS A 982 -16.17 -0.63 3.29
N ALA A 983 -17.31 -0.89 3.98
CA ALA A 983 -18.33 -1.91 3.56
C ALA A 983 -19.70 -1.81 4.30
N ASN A 984 -20.65 -2.73 4.05
CA ASN A 984 -21.99 -2.78 4.70
C ASN A 984 -22.18 -3.95 5.71
N SER A 985 -21.27 -4.93 5.76
CA SER A 985 -21.20 -5.97 6.81
C SER A 985 -19.76 -6.43 7.02
N ALA A 986 -19.42 -7.01 8.18
CA ALA A 986 -18.05 -7.39 8.49
C ALA A 986 -17.48 -8.44 7.51
N ARG A 987 -18.33 -9.31 6.94
CA ARG A 987 -17.93 -10.23 5.86
C ARG A 987 -17.67 -9.53 4.53
N GLU A 988 -18.44 -8.49 4.20
CA GLU A 988 -18.21 -7.67 3.00
C GLU A 988 -16.97 -6.77 3.15
N THR A 989 -16.65 -6.33 4.38
CA THR A 989 -15.39 -5.67 4.73
C THR A 989 -14.20 -6.53 4.30
N ILE A 990 -14.20 -7.81 4.69
CA ILE A 990 -13.18 -8.79 4.28
C ILE A 990 -13.13 -8.98 2.76
N ILE A 991 -14.29 -9.14 2.11
CA ILE A 991 -14.34 -9.36 0.64
C ILE A 991 -13.82 -8.15 -0.13
N ARG A 992 -14.08 -6.91 0.34
CA ARG A 992 -13.50 -5.72 -0.27
C ARG A 992 -12.01 -5.61 -0.02
N LEU A 993 -11.50 -6.03 1.14
CA LEU A 993 -10.06 -6.04 1.41
C LEU A 993 -9.38 -6.91 0.34
N GLU A 994 -9.88 -8.11 0.15
CA GLU A 994 -9.34 -9.05 -0.83
C GLU A 994 -9.53 -8.64 -2.31
N SER A 995 -10.25 -7.55 -2.59
CA SER A 995 -10.60 -7.10 -3.95
C SER A 995 -9.82 -5.86 -4.42
N PRO A 996 -9.50 -5.75 -5.72
CA PRO A 996 -8.96 -4.51 -6.29
C PRO A 996 -9.90 -3.31 -6.12
N PRO A 997 -9.38 -2.06 -6.04
CA PRO A 997 -7.95 -1.68 -6.13
C PRO A 997 -7.12 -2.04 -4.89
N MET A 998 -7.76 -2.38 -3.78
CA MET A 998 -7.11 -2.54 -2.46
C MET A 998 -6.26 -3.82 -2.40
N SER A 999 -6.74 -4.91 -3.00
CA SER A 999 -5.93 -6.08 -3.39
C SER A 999 -5.15 -6.71 -2.24
N VAL A 1000 -5.85 -7.01 -1.14
CA VAL A 1000 -5.26 -7.27 0.17
C VAL A 1000 -5.34 -8.77 0.54
N PRO A 1001 -4.28 -9.58 0.34
CA PRO A 1001 -4.35 -11.03 0.52
C PRO A 1001 -4.86 -11.55 1.89
N ARG A 1002 -5.74 -12.56 1.82
CA ARG A 1002 -6.52 -13.16 2.91
C ARG A 1002 -5.74 -13.50 4.19
N ILE A 1003 -4.54 -14.08 4.08
CA ILE A 1003 -3.75 -14.55 5.24
C ILE A 1003 -3.34 -13.45 6.22
N MET A 1004 -3.41 -12.21 5.77
CA MET A 1004 -2.83 -11.06 6.43
C MET A 1004 -3.89 -10.42 7.34
N ILE A 1005 -5.18 -10.68 7.04
CA ILE A 1005 -6.38 -10.14 7.70
C ILE A 1005 -6.44 -10.46 9.22
N PRO A 1006 -6.00 -11.62 9.72
CA PRO A 1006 -5.95 -11.91 11.15
C PRO A 1006 -5.04 -11.00 12.00
N ALA A 1007 -4.28 -10.09 11.39
CA ALA A 1007 -3.58 -9.03 12.12
C ALA A 1007 -4.49 -7.86 12.53
N LEU A 1008 -5.71 -7.76 11.99
CA LEU A 1008 -6.79 -6.92 12.52
C LEU A 1008 -7.54 -7.72 13.55
N ASP A 1009 -7.75 -7.15 14.73
CA ASP A 1009 -8.47 -7.83 15.81
C ASP A 1009 -9.98 -7.59 15.71
N ILE A 1010 -10.43 -6.38 15.35
CA ILE A 1010 -11.82 -5.93 15.48
C ILE A 1010 -12.33 -5.16 14.24
N ILE A 1011 -13.51 -5.53 13.75
CA ILE A 1011 -14.31 -4.77 12.77
C ILE A 1011 -15.53 -4.19 13.48
N ILE A 1012 -15.71 -2.87 13.39
CA ILE A 1012 -16.88 -2.13 13.87
C ILE A 1012 -17.72 -1.74 12.66
N MET A 1013 -18.93 -2.29 12.52
CA MET A 1013 -19.83 -1.95 11.41
C MET A 1013 -20.82 -0.86 11.81
N GLN A 1014 -20.83 0.27 11.09
CA GLN A 1014 -21.68 1.42 11.36
C GLN A 1014 -22.57 1.79 10.16
N VAL A 1015 -23.89 1.78 10.38
CA VAL A 1015 -24.91 2.00 9.35
C VAL A 1015 -25.74 3.26 9.63
N ARG A 1016 -26.10 3.96 8.54
CA ARG A 1016 -27.05 5.08 8.54
C ARG A 1016 -28.46 4.56 8.29
N TYR A 1017 -29.34 4.70 9.28
CA TYR A 1017 -30.78 4.41 9.14
C TYR A 1017 -31.57 5.70 8.95
N HIS A 1018 -32.77 5.61 8.38
CA HIS A 1018 -33.73 6.71 8.32
C HIS A 1018 -35.07 6.30 8.94
N SER A 1019 -35.29 6.70 10.19
CA SER A 1019 -36.50 6.43 10.95
C SER A 1019 -37.59 7.45 10.61
N ARG A 1020 -38.78 6.98 10.26
CA ARG A 1020 -39.98 7.83 10.05
C ARG A 1020 -40.38 8.65 11.31
N LYS A 1021 -39.85 8.31 12.50
CA LYS A 1021 -40.10 9.04 13.76
C LYS A 1021 -38.87 9.80 14.26
N LYS A 1022 -37.67 9.20 14.22
CA LYS A 1022 -36.42 9.78 14.78
C LYS A 1022 -35.52 10.47 13.74
N GLY A 1023 -35.87 10.45 12.45
CA GLY A 1023 -35.06 11.03 11.37
C GLY A 1023 -33.85 10.17 11.00
N THR A 1024 -32.76 10.79 10.54
CA THR A 1024 -31.49 10.10 10.27
C THR A 1024 -30.86 9.62 11.57
N LEU A 1025 -30.70 8.31 11.74
CA LEU A 1025 -29.99 7.68 12.85
C LEU A 1025 -28.66 7.08 12.35
N ARG A 1026 -27.69 6.96 13.27
CA ARG A 1026 -26.44 6.23 13.07
C ARG A 1026 -26.33 5.20 14.19
N ARG A 1027 -25.97 3.97 13.85
CA ARG A 1027 -25.88 2.82 14.77
C ARG A 1027 -24.68 1.97 14.41
N ILE A 1028 -23.97 1.46 15.42
CA ILE A 1028 -23.13 0.28 15.24
C ILE A 1028 -24.08 -0.93 15.17
N THR A 1029 -23.99 -1.70 14.10
CA THR A 1029 -24.91 -2.83 13.82
C THR A 1029 -24.35 -4.15 14.30
N GLU A 1030 -23.02 -4.31 14.22
CA GLU A 1030 -22.28 -5.47 14.70
C GLU A 1030 -20.84 -5.05 15.03
N ILE A 1031 -20.28 -5.68 16.07
CA ILE A 1031 -18.84 -5.66 16.35
C ILE A 1031 -18.36 -7.09 16.19
N ALA A 1032 -17.46 -7.30 15.23
CA ALA A 1032 -16.95 -8.61 14.85
C ALA A 1032 -15.44 -8.69 15.13
N GLU A 1033 -15.06 -9.59 16.03
CA GLU A 1033 -13.67 -9.96 16.28
C GLU A 1033 -13.19 -10.95 15.20
N VAL A 1034 -12.02 -10.71 14.61
CA VAL A 1034 -11.42 -11.59 13.61
C VAL A 1034 -10.72 -12.74 14.34
N SER A 1035 -11.42 -13.87 14.49
CA SER A 1035 -10.95 -14.96 15.35
C SER A 1035 -9.96 -15.91 14.67
N GLY A 1036 -9.72 -15.74 13.36
CA GLY A 1036 -8.69 -16.43 12.59
C GLY A 1036 -9.16 -16.79 11.17
N ILE A 1037 -8.52 -17.80 10.57
CA ILE A 1037 -8.93 -18.40 9.29
C ILE A 1037 -9.18 -19.88 9.53
N GLU A 1038 -10.35 -20.37 9.12
CA GLU A 1038 -10.69 -21.79 9.15
C GLU A 1038 -11.22 -22.20 7.77
N GLY A 1039 -10.55 -23.18 7.16
CA GLY A 1039 -10.76 -23.53 5.76
C GLY A 1039 -10.46 -22.32 4.87
N GLU A 1040 -11.48 -21.83 4.18
CA GLU A 1040 -11.40 -20.65 3.31
C GLU A 1040 -12.08 -19.42 3.90
N SER A 1041 -12.75 -19.56 5.03
CA SER A 1041 -13.44 -18.46 5.70
C SER A 1041 -12.56 -17.85 6.78
N ILE A 1042 -12.35 -16.53 6.68
CA ILE A 1042 -12.01 -15.73 7.86
C ILE A 1042 -13.18 -15.84 8.84
N GLN A 1043 -12.89 -16.29 10.04
CA GLN A 1043 -13.89 -16.44 11.10
C GLN A 1043 -14.08 -15.11 11.82
N LEU A 1044 -15.35 -14.80 12.06
CA LEU A 1044 -15.80 -13.54 12.64
C LEU A 1044 -16.67 -13.85 13.86
N ASN A 1045 -16.08 -13.65 15.03
CA ASN A 1045 -16.74 -13.74 16.32
C ASN A 1045 -17.56 -12.45 16.51
N PHE A 1046 -18.87 -12.49 16.23
CA PHE A 1046 -19.74 -11.34 16.46
C PHE A 1046 -19.95 -11.15 17.97
N LEU A 1047 -19.16 -10.28 18.61
CA LEU A 1047 -19.19 -10.03 20.05
C LEU A 1047 -20.43 -9.21 20.47
N TYR A 1048 -20.89 -8.32 19.60
CA TYR A 1048 -22.11 -7.53 19.80
C TYR A 1048 -22.94 -7.46 18.51
N LYS A 1049 -24.27 -7.46 18.64
CA LYS A 1049 -25.24 -7.26 17.55
C LYS A 1049 -26.38 -6.33 17.96
N TYR A 1050 -26.79 -5.47 17.04
CA TYR A 1050 -27.86 -4.51 17.25
C TYR A 1050 -29.24 -5.18 17.20
N ASP A 1051 -30.10 -4.87 18.18
CA ASP A 1051 -31.51 -5.27 18.26
C ASP A 1051 -32.41 -4.10 17.80
N PRO A 1052 -33.00 -4.16 16.59
CA PRO A 1052 -33.86 -3.10 16.07
C PRO A 1052 -35.18 -2.93 16.82
N ALA A 1053 -35.60 -3.90 17.64
CA ALA A 1053 -36.81 -3.79 18.46
C ALA A 1053 -36.56 -2.98 19.73
N LYS A 1054 -35.34 -3.02 20.28
CA LYS A 1054 -34.92 -2.25 21.47
C LYS A 1054 -34.23 -0.92 21.15
N ASP A 1055 -33.65 -0.76 19.95
CA ASP A 1055 -32.76 0.37 19.59
C ASP A 1055 -31.42 0.32 20.36
N GLU A 1056 -30.94 -0.90 20.68
CA GLU A 1056 -29.79 -1.19 21.55
C GLU A 1056 -28.77 -2.14 20.89
N LEU A 1057 -27.51 -2.08 21.32
CA LEU A 1057 -26.43 -2.96 20.89
C LEU A 1057 -26.15 -4.02 21.96
N ILE A 1058 -26.56 -5.27 21.72
CA ILE A 1058 -26.57 -6.35 22.71
C ILE A 1058 -25.34 -7.24 22.53
N ARG A 1059 -24.72 -7.64 23.65
CA ARG A 1059 -23.63 -8.60 23.71
C ARG A 1059 -24.10 -10.01 23.36
N THR A 1060 -23.28 -10.78 22.65
CA THR A 1060 -23.55 -12.19 22.36
C THR A 1060 -22.90 -13.12 23.38
N GLU A 1061 -23.28 -14.40 23.36
CA GLU A 1061 -22.66 -15.46 24.17
C GLU A 1061 -21.25 -15.86 23.66
N VAL A 1062 -20.74 -15.24 22.59
CA VAL A 1062 -19.44 -15.57 22.00
C VAL A 1062 -18.31 -14.95 22.85
N PRO A 1063 -17.37 -15.76 23.38
CA PRO A 1063 -16.23 -15.24 24.14
C PRO A 1063 -15.25 -14.51 23.21
N SER A 1064 -14.70 -13.38 23.67
CA SER A 1064 -13.64 -12.67 22.95
C SER A 1064 -12.30 -13.38 23.09
N ARG A 1065 -11.77 -13.82 21.94
CA ARG A 1065 -10.38 -14.30 21.80
C ARG A 1065 -9.38 -13.19 22.11
N PHE A 1066 -9.69 -11.93 21.81
CA PHE A 1066 -8.81 -10.82 22.17
C PHE A 1066 -8.65 -10.67 23.68
N ILE A 1067 -9.73 -10.73 24.46
CA ILE A 1067 -9.65 -10.68 25.93
C ILE A 1067 -8.84 -11.86 26.50
N GLN A 1068 -8.97 -13.07 25.94
CA GLN A 1068 -8.13 -14.21 26.30
C GLN A 1068 -6.64 -13.97 25.96
N THR A 1069 -6.37 -13.31 24.83
CA THR A 1069 -5.02 -12.98 24.38
C THR A 1069 -4.39 -11.87 25.23
N LEU A 1070 -5.17 -10.85 25.60
CA LEU A 1070 -4.77 -9.78 26.51
C LEU A 1070 -4.48 -10.33 27.91
N SER A 1071 -5.35 -11.20 28.44
CA SER A 1071 -5.17 -11.93 29.71
C SER A 1071 -3.85 -12.70 29.74
N TYR A 1072 -3.53 -13.42 28.67
CA TYR A 1072 -2.25 -14.13 28.52
C TYR A 1072 -1.03 -13.18 28.49
N HIS A 1073 -1.15 -12.00 27.89
CA HIS A 1073 -0.04 -11.05 27.75
C HIS A 1073 0.18 -10.15 28.97
N THR A 1074 -0.87 -9.77 29.71
CA THR A 1074 -0.77 -8.95 30.93
C THR A 1074 -0.61 -9.78 32.19
N GLY A 1075 -0.96 -11.08 32.14
CA GLY A 1075 -1.03 -11.95 33.31
C GLY A 1075 -2.32 -11.80 34.14
N LEU A 1076 -3.17 -10.82 33.81
CA LEU A 1076 -4.45 -10.61 34.48
C LEU A 1076 -5.46 -11.71 34.13
N SER A 1077 -6.28 -12.13 35.07
CA SER A 1077 -7.40 -13.02 34.81
C SER A 1077 -8.49 -12.37 33.95
N ILE A 1078 -9.36 -13.21 33.39
CA ILE A 1078 -10.56 -12.76 32.66
C ILE A 1078 -11.54 -11.99 33.58
N GLU A 1079 -11.42 -12.13 34.91
CA GLU A 1079 -12.28 -11.43 35.87
C GLU A 1079 -11.71 -10.03 36.20
N GLU A 1080 -10.40 -9.91 36.37
CA GLU A 1080 -9.70 -8.61 36.47
C GLU A 1080 -9.89 -7.80 35.17
N LEU A 1081 -9.83 -8.42 33.99
CA LEU A 1081 -10.13 -7.72 32.73
C LEU A 1081 -11.60 -7.29 32.59
N LYS A 1082 -12.56 -7.96 33.24
CA LYS A 1082 -13.95 -7.45 33.35
C LYS A 1082 -14.03 -6.28 34.31
N TRP A 1083 -13.29 -6.32 35.41
CA TRP A 1083 -13.17 -5.24 36.39
C TRP A 1083 -12.63 -3.96 35.72
N GLU A 1084 -11.60 -4.08 34.89
CA GLU A 1084 -11.03 -3.00 34.08
C GLU A 1084 -12.00 -2.39 33.06
N ILE A 1085 -12.89 -3.20 32.45
CA ILE A 1085 -13.97 -2.70 31.60
C ILE A 1085 -14.99 -1.93 32.45
N GLU A 1086 -15.42 -2.49 33.57
CA GLU A 1086 -16.49 -1.90 34.36
C GLU A 1086 -16.04 -0.63 35.11
N LYS A 1087 -14.76 -0.53 35.47
CA LYS A 1087 -14.11 0.70 35.94
C LYS A 1087 -14.15 1.81 34.88
N ARG A 1088 -13.72 1.51 33.64
CA ARG A 1088 -13.81 2.43 32.49
C ARG A 1088 -15.26 2.84 32.21
N ARG A 1089 -16.21 1.92 32.34
CA ARG A 1089 -17.64 2.20 32.20
C ARG A 1089 -18.15 3.17 33.26
N LEU A 1090 -17.77 3.01 34.53
CA LEU A 1090 -18.16 3.92 35.60
C LEU A 1090 -17.78 5.37 35.29
N ILE A 1091 -16.58 5.60 34.76
CA ILE A 1091 -16.09 6.94 34.38
C ILE A 1091 -16.92 7.52 33.21
N LEU A 1092 -17.30 6.69 32.23
CA LEU A 1092 -18.18 7.10 31.12
C LEU A 1092 -19.61 7.40 31.59
N ASP A 1093 -20.19 6.55 32.45
CA ASP A 1093 -21.54 6.74 33.01
C ASP A 1093 -21.59 8.01 33.89
N TRP A 1094 -20.55 8.29 34.69
CA TRP A 1094 -20.41 9.54 35.45
C TRP A 1094 -20.28 10.79 34.55
N MET A 1095 -19.52 10.72 33.45
CA MET A 1095 -19.47 11.82 32.47
C MET A 1095 -20.83 12.04 31.78
N ILE A 1096 -21.64 10.98 31.60
CA ILE A 1096 -23.02 11.09 31.10
C ILE A 1096 -23.93 11.78 32.13
N GLU A 1097 -23.86 11.41 33.41
CA GLU A 1097 -24.57 12.07 34.53
C GLU A 1097 -24.27 13.58 34.52
N LYS A 1098 -22.99 13.95 34.62
CA LYS A 1098 -22.52 15.35 34.63
C LYS A 1098 -22.74 16.11 33.32
N GLY A 1099 -23.08 15.41 32.25
CA GLY A 1099 -23.26 15.98 30.92
C GLY A 1099 -21.98 16.51 30.26
N ILE A 1100 -20.81 16.08 30.75
CA ILE A 1100 -19.48 16.38 30.23
C ILE A 1100 -19.40 15.83 28.79
N ARG A 1101 -19.17 16.69 27.80
CA ARG A 1101 -19.34 16.32 26.38
C ARG A 1101 -18.35 16.95 25.41
N ARG A 1102 -17.74 18.09 25.73
CA ARG A 1102 -16.79 18.75 24.83
C ARG A 1102 -15.52 17.91 24.71
N ILE A 1103 -14.82 18.01 23.57
CA ILE A 1103 -13.58 17.26 23.37
C ILE A 1103 -12.51 17.55 24.44
N ASP A 1104 -12.40 18.79 24.91
CA ASP A 1104 -11.40 19.19 25.90
C ASP A 1104 -11.73 18.68 27.31
N GLU A 1105 -13.01 18.72 27.71
CA GLU A 1105 -13.45 18.16 28.99
C GLU A 1105 -13.34 16.62 29.02
N VAL A 1106 -13.82 15.94 27.96
CA VAL A 1106 -13.79 14.46 27.88
C VAL A 1106 -12.35 13.96 27.75
N GLY A 1107 -11.52 14.64 26.94
CA GLY A 1107 -10.10 14.34 26.82
C GLY A 1107 -9.34 14.55 28.12
N TYR A 1108 -9.67 15.59 28.89
CA TYR A 1108 -9.12 15.82 30.23
C TYR A 1108 -9.39 14.64 31.18
N TYR A 1109 -10.64 14.20 31.33
CA TYR A 1109 -10.97 13.10 32.25
C TYR A 1109 -10.41 11.73 31.81
N ILE A 1110 -10.29 11.49 30.50
CA ILE A 1110 -9.57 10.30 30.00
C ILE A 1110 -8.06 10.41 30.27
N LYS A 1111 -7.48 11.61 30.20
CA LYS A 1111 -6.05 11.82 30.54
C LYS A 1111 -5.78 11.63 32.03
N GLU A 1112 -6.64 12.15 32.91
CA GLU A 1112 -6.54 11.97 34.37
C GLU A 1112 -6.59 10.50 34.78
N PHE A 1113 -7.41 9.67 34.12
CA PHE A 1113 -7.44 8.21 34.34
C PHE A 1113 -6.07 7.53 34.12
N TYR A 1114 -5.25 8.05 33.21
CA TYR A 1114 -3.88 7.55 32.96
C TYR A 1114 -2.80 8.21 33.84
N ILE A 1115 -3.15 9.17 34.70
CA ILE A 1115 -2.22 9.90 35.58
C ILE A 1115 -2.44 9.56 37.05
N ASP A 1116 -3.69 9.68 37.52
CA ASP A 1116 -4.09 9.38 38.90
C ASP A 1116 -5.51 8.79 38.90
N GLU A 1117 -5.61 7.49 38.62
CA GLU A 1117 -6.86 6.73 38.65
C GLU A 1117 -7.54 6.81 40.03
N GLU A 1118 -6.76 6.81 41.12
CA GLU A 1118 -7.27 6.72 42.48
C GLU A 1118 -7.94 8.02 42.92
N GLU A 1119 -7.35 9.19 42.65
CA GLU A 1119 -8.00 10.48 42.91
C GLU A 1119 -9.15 10.77 41.94
N LEU A 1120 -9.09 10.29 40.69
CA LEU A 1120 -10.25 10.34 39.79
C LEU A 1120 -11.43 9.50 40.33
N LEU A 1121 -11.20 8.29 40.84
CA LEU A 1121 -12.24 7.46 41.46
C LEU A 1121 -12.78 8.09 42.75
N LYS A 1122 -11.94 8.65 43.62
CA LYS A 1122 -12.39 9.41 44.82
C LYS A 1122 -13.22 10.63 44.44
N LYS A 1123 -12.85 11.34 43.37
CA LYS A 1123 -13.64 12.45 42.83
C LYS A 1123 -15.01 11.96 42.34
N ILE A 1124 -15.07 10.82 41.65
CA ILE A 1124 -16.34 10.21 41.22
C ILE A 1124 -17.18 9.79 42.43
N GLU A 1125 -16.61 9.16 43.47
CA GLU A 1125 -17.35 8.80 44.71
C GLU A 1125 -18.03 10.04 45.33
N ARG A 1126 -17.27 11.16 45.41
CA ARG A 1126 -17.69 12.45 45.98
C ARG A 1126 -18.70 13.22 45.12
N GLU A 1127 -18.60 13.14 43.80
CA GLU A 1127 -19.34 14.02 42.87
C GLU A 1127 -20.48 13.31 42.12
N ALA A 1128 -20.58 11.99 42.15
CA ALA A 1128 -21.66 11.21 41.51
C ALA A 1128 -23.06 11.67 41.92
N GLU A 1129 -24.00 11.67 40.96
CA GLU A 1129 -25.38 12.11 41.18
C GLU A 1129 -26.31 10.95 41.53
N THR A 1130 -25.91 9.71 41.20
CA THR A 1130 -26.60 8.50 41.63
C THR A 1130 -25.86 7.79 42.76
N ILE A 1131 -26.65 7.24 43.70
CA ILE A 1131 -26.14 6.38 44.80
C ILE A 1131 -25.42 5.15 44.25
N GLU A 1132 -25.84 4.66 43.08
CA GLU A 1132 -25.20 3.53 42.40
C GLU A 1132 -23.81 3.90 41.89
N THR A 1133 -23.63 4.98 41.13
CA THR A 1133 -22.31 5.45 40.68
C THR A 1133 -21.37 5.74 41.86
N SER A 1134 -21.86 6.41 42.92
CA SER A 1134 -21.06 6.66 44.13
C SER A 1134 -20.64 5.36 44.85
N LYS A 1135 -21.57 4.43 45.09
CA LYS A 1135 -21.28 3.13 45.71
C LYS A 1135 -20.30 2.30 44.89
N ARG A 1136 -20.41 2.33 43.55
CA ARG A 1136 -19.52 1.57 42.66
C ARG A 1136 -18.13 2.16 42.62
N ALA A 1137 -17.97 3.49 42.63
CA ALA A 1137 -16.66 4.12 42.83
C ALA A 1137 -15.98 3.61 44.10
N LYS A 1138 -16.73 3.56 45.21
CA LYS A 1138 -16.28 3.00 46.50
C LYS A 1138 -16.00 1.49 46.49
N GLU A 1139 -16.38 0.76 45.46
CA GLU A 1139 -16.03 -0.65 45.28
C GLU A 1139 -14.74 -0.84 44.48
N PHE A 1140 -14.27 0.20 43.77
CA PHE A 1140 -12.98 0.22 43.05
C PHE A 1140 -11.82 0.84 43.87
N ILE A 1141 -12.11 1.52 44.98
CA ILE A 1141 -11.16 2.17 45.91
C ILE A 1141 -10.88 1.28 47.11
#